data_AF-A0A166CJ29-F1
#
_entry.id   AF-A0A166CJ29-F1
#
_cell.length_a   1.000
_cell.length_b   1.000
_cell.length_c   1.000
_cell.angle_alpha   90.00
_cell.angle_beta   90.00
_cell.angle_gamma   90.00
#
_symmetry.space_group_name_H-M   'P 1'
#
loop_
_entity.id
_entity.type
_entity.pdbx_description
1 polymer ?
#
loop_
_entity_poly.entity_id
_entity_poly.type
_entity_poly.pdbx_seq_one_letter_code
_entity_poly.pdbx_strand_id
1 'polypeptide(L)'
;MIDKQRKSRGLPKAQTQPTTCAKPLDPDHHLQNMSSQARDRPPVPGLYPPSSRYPRVPVENAQDDDDWDDTSEESGLSGYSSPDSDYFDDLPPWALFFYDDTVTENFKFPLSENVESVNPHNFWPQIKWNAQLKGKQIRELIKRDPVVALRFWRELYHERRPGNENDNFLCWRMAKFFSQVVTSSERSSKATSNLYCDLLAEGLYPFLEEVVSDPAFFRESPLFAFFVLDVIQDAGLVCHTQSWAVKPRHKGYATVPQIQRVIAALCKTAWADRPALVNAEGDLKEQRVMKKRIRATLGLSLLHYYWLHAPGETPFDSDDDYAVLRIPGFEDIRRMFAFTWFIRDNSAPWTLESLYDCLQAYAYGTGVTDGELATFVRDDVAGICGAEAWLKRLARTLEEPRLLSGSLGNVLAVTNKLFMKPEFFRHYHSSGVLKGLRAAVDRLVSQGKPDDGLYCRCALEVLQIYTTVSTDVPASEGLSPTVRNYDCLELLARAVQLAPSVGDYTPTEVATAICTHYEAFGVTFNLLAEKNVLGKAMKQALRRQWYPTLRAIRPYSKQSADLKTLSKTWYSLGSSLGLDEKEERVEYERETKRLGQLCAWKECQYHTVKPATPLSACKGCGEARYCGRACQVLDWKNGHKLVCKRLKDTAHTPKK
;
A
#
# COMPACT_ATOMS: atom_id res chain seq x y z
N MET A 1 -67.10 8.20 -8.05
CA MET A 1 -66.59 9.58 -8.21
C MET A 1 -66.83 10.31 -6.90
N ILE A 2 -65.78 10.93 -6.36
CA ILE A 2 -65.55 11.09 -4.92
C ILE A 2 -66.23 12.34 -4.36
N ASP A 3 -66.88 12.12 -3.22
CA ASP A 3 -67.37 13.12 -2.28
C ASP A 3 -66.78 12.77 -0.89
N LYS A 4 -66.24 13.75 -0.16
CA LYS A 4 -66.25 13.88 1.32
C LYS A 4 -65.30 14.97 1.88
N GLN A 5 -65.96 16.04 2.32
CA GLN A 5 -65.86 16.74 3.62
C GLN A 5 -64.56 16.71 4.45
N ARG A 6 -64.08 17.93 4.76
CA ARG A 6 -63.08 18.29 5.77
C ARG A 6 -63.80 18.91 6.99
N LYS A 7 -63.64 18.38 8.19
CA LYS A 7 -64.12 18.95 9.47
C LYS A 7 -62.96 19.22 10.42
N SER A 8 -62.96 20.42 10.99
CA SER A 8 -62.04 20.96 11.99
C SER A 8 -62.47 20.62 13.42
N ARG A 9 -61.51 20.24 14.27
CA ARG A 9 -61.49 20.24 15.75
C ARG A 9 -60.00 20.27 16.14
N GLY A 10 -59.46 20.97 17.13
CA GLY A 10 -59.99 21.67 18.30
C GLY A 10 -58.90 21.50 19.38
N LEU A 11 -58.21 22.59 19.75
CA LEU A 11 -57.16 22.64 20.80
C LEU A 11 -57.76 22.57 22.20
N PRO A 12 -57.17 21.85 23.17
CA PRO A 12 -57.49 22.02 24.58
C PRO A 12 -56.49 22.93 25.31
N LYS A 13 -57.06 23.69 26.26
CA LYS A 13 -56.43 24.70 27.13
C LYS A 13 -55.52 24.06 28.19
N ALA A 14 -54.41 24.74 28.49
CA ALA A 14 -53.57 24.49 29.64
C ALA A 14 -54.23 24.98 30.94
N GLN A 15 -54.24 24.14 31.97
CA GLN A 15 -54.52 24.51 33.37
C GLN A 15 -53.19 24.58 34.13
N THR A 16 -52.90 25.77 34.64
CA THR A 16 -51.85 26.06 35.63
C THR A 16 -52.33 25.70 37.04
N GLN A 17 -51.54 24.92 37.77
CA GLN A 17 -51.60 24.81 39.22
C GLN A 17 -50.18 24.85 39.83
N PRO A 18 -50.05 25.26 41.10
CA PRO A 18 -48.92 26.04 41.59
C PRO A 18 -47.75 25.20 42.12
N THR A 19 -46.57 25.79 42.02
CA THR A 19 -45.29 25.35 42.58
C THR A 19 -45.31 25.37 44.11
N THR A 20 -45.10 24.21 44.73
CA THR A 20 -44.65 24.09 46.13
C THR A 20 -43.17 23.69 46.17
N CYS A 21 -42.41 24.47 46.93
CA CYS A 21 -41.00 24.31 47.24
C CYS A 21 -40.60 22.88 47.63
N ALA A 22 -39.54 22.36 47.02
CA ALA A 22 -38.75 21.25 47.52
C ALA A 22 -37.27 21.66 47.61
N LYS A 23 -36.65 21.21 48.70
CA LYS A 23 -35.30 21.48 49.21
C LYS A 23 -34.18 21.01 48.26
N PRO A 24 -32.95 21.53 48.40
CA PRO A 24 -31.80 21.01 47.67
C PRO A 24 -31.39 19.65 48.25
N LEU A 25 -31.21 18.66 47.38
CA LEU A 25 -30.55 17.40 47.71
C LEU A 25 -29.32 17.22 46.80
N ASP A 26 -28.22 16.94 47.49
CA ASP A 26 -26.90 16.41 47.11
C ASP A 26 -26.70 15.88 45.68
N PRO A 27 -25.61 16.29 44.99
CA PRO A 27 -25.18 15.69 43.74
C PRO A 27 -24.10 14.63 43.99
N ASP A 28 -24.41 13.56 44.72
CA ASP A 28 -23.53 12.39 44.83
C ASP A 28 -24.35 11.13 45.11
N HIS A 29 -24.98 10.58 44.07
CA HIS A 29 -25.31 9.16 43.88
C HIS A 29 -26.36 9.02 42.78
N HIS A 30 -25.92 8.81 41.52
CA HIS A 30 -26.62 7.95 40.54
C HIS A 30 -25.83 7.89 39.22
N LEU A 31 -24.68 7.22 39.25
CA LEU A 31 -24.02 6.63 38.07
C LEU A 31 -23.47 5.24 38.44
N GLN A 32 -24.32 4.41 39.02
CA GLN A 32 -24.07 2.97 39.22
C GLN A 32 -25.39 2.24 39.02
N ASN A 33 -25.70 1.85 37.77
CA ASN A 33 -26.47 0.63 37.44
C ASN A 33 -26.84 0.51 35.94
N MET A 34 -25.90 0.72 35.02
CA MET A 34 -26.05 0.26 33.61
C MET A 34 -24.73 -0.22 32.98
N SER A 35 -23.89 -0.96 33.71
CA SER A 35 -22.66 -1.54 33.14
C SER A 35 -22.23 -2.84 33.83
N SER A 36 -22.93 -3.95 33.56
CA SER A 36 -22.46 -5.27 34.00
C SER A 36 -22.97 -6.50 33.22
N GLN A 37 -23.56 -6.35 32.03
CA GLN A 37 -23.95 -7.52 31.19
C GLN A 37 -23.11 -7.67 29.90
N ALA A 38 -21.86 -7.22 29.93
CA ALA A 38 -20.89 -7.53 28.89
C ALA A 38 -19.64 -8.14 29.52
N ARG A 39 -19.71 -9.44 29.87
CA ARG A 39 -18.54 -10.30 30.10
C ARG A 39 -19.01 -11.74 30.29
N ASP A 40 -18.89 -12.48 29.19
CA ASP A 40 -18.42 -13.87 29.10
C ASP A 40 -18.61 -14.28 27.63
N ARG A 41 -17.90 -13.60 26.73
CA ARG A 41 -17.71 -14.10 25.37
C ARG A 41 -16.42 -14.91 25.38
N PRO A 42 -16.40 -16.15 24.87
CA PRO A 42 -15.17 -16.90 24.74
C PRO A 42 -14.18 -16.08 23.89
N PRO A 43 -12.90 -16.02 24.27
CA PRO A 43 -11.88 -15.39 23.44
C PRO A 43 -11.91 -16.07 22.07
N VAL A 44 -12.00 -15.28 21.00
CA VAL A 44 -11.72 -15.76 19.65
C VAL A 44 -10.25 -16.23 19.70
N PRO A 45 -9.94 -17.51 19.42
CA PRO A 45 -8.55 -17.96 19.35
C PRO A 45 -7.79 -17.06 18.38
N GLY A 46 -6.64 -16.51 18.81
CA GLY A 46 -5.82 -15.67 17.94
C GLY A 46 -5.53 -16.42 16.64
N LEU A 47 -6.04 -15.91 15.52
CA LEU A 47 -6.01 -16.55 14.20
C LEU A 47 -4.63 -16.54 13.51
N TYR A 48 -3.56 -16.42 14.28
CA TYR A 48 -2.20 -16.49 13.76
C TYR A 48 -1.57 -17.80 14.23
N PRO A 49 -1.41 -18.82 13.36
CA PRO A 49 -0.45 -19.87 13.65
C PRO A 49 0.94 -19.23 13.80
N PRO A 50 1.81 -19.72 14.72
CA PRO A 50 3.21 -19.34 14.71
C PRO A 50 3.78 -19.66 13.33
N SER A 51 4.55 -18.73 12.77
CA SER A 51 5.26 -18.88 11.50
C SER A 51 6.01 -20.21 11.46
N SER A 52 5.48 -21.17 10.68
CA SER A 52 6.02 -22.51 10.58
C SER A 52 7.25 -22.50 9.67
N ARG A 53 8.35 -23.06 10.17
CA ARG A 53 9.61 -23.24 9.44
C ARG A 53 9.39 -23.92 8.08
N TYR A 54 9.91 -23.30 7.04
CA TYR A 54 10.05 -23.85 5.69
C TYR A 54 10.79 -25.21 5.72
N PRO A 55 10.25 -26.28 5.13
CA PRO A 55 11.05 -27.46 4.81
C PRO A 55 11.96 -27.15 3.63
N ARG A 56 13.28 -27.32 3.80
CA ARG A 56 14.25 -27.30 2.69
C ARG A 56 13.95 -28.46 1.74
N VAL A 57 13.65 -28.15 0.48
CA VAL A 57 13.69 -29.13 -0.61
C VAL A 57 15.17 -29.40 -0.94
N PRO A 58 15.62 -30.67 -0.99
CA PRO A 58 16.97 -30.97 -1.45
C PRO A 58 17.07 -30.61 -2.94
N VAL A 59 17.99 -29.72 -3.28
CA VAL A 59 18.40 -29.48 -4.66
C VAL A 59 19.33 -30.63 -5.05
N GLU A 60 18.79 -31.66 -5.68
CA GLU A 60 19.59 -32.70 -6.34
C GLU A 60 19.69 -32.40 -7.85
N ASN A 61 20.93 -32.06 -8.25
CA ASN A 61 21.56 -32.23 -9.56
C ASN A 61 20.69 -32.00 -10.82
N ALA A 62 20.62 -30.75 -11.27
CA ALA A 62 20.46 -30.44 -12.70
C ALA A 62 21.85 -30.24 -13.30
N GLN A 63 22.18 -31.06 -14.30
CA GLN A 63 23.43 -30.98 -15.07
C GLN A 63 23.44 -29.70 -15.91
N ASP A 64 24.61 -29.06 -15.93
CA ASP A 64 24.95 -27.89 -16.74
C ASP A 64 24.83 -28.22 -18.24
N ASP A 65 23.84 -27.62 -18.89
CA ASP A 65 23.86 -27.38 -20.34
C ASP A 65 23.91 -25.85 -20.53
N ASP A 66 25.14 -25.33 -20.62
CA ASP A 66 25.47 -23.96 -20.99
C ASP A 66 25.17 -23.74 -22.48
N ASP A 67 24.02 -23.14 -22.77
CA ASP A 67 23.77 -22.44 -24.04
C ASP A 67 22.77 -21.30 -23.78
N TRP A 68 23.26 -20.22 -23.17
CA TRP A 68 22.50 -18.98 -22.96
C TRP A 68 22.66 -18.07 -24.18
N ASP A 69 21.64 -18.09 -25.04
CA ASP A 69 21.42 -17.10 -26.08
C ASP A 69 21.09 -15.73 -25.46
N ASP A 70 21.92 -14.73 -25.76
CA ASP A 70 21.93 -13.37 -25.22
C ASP A 70 20.79 -12.50 -25.79
N THR A 71 19.54 -12.89 -25.49
CA THR A 71 18.34 -12.09 -25.80
C THR A 71 17.37 -12.08 -24.62
N SER A 72 17.86 -11.74 -23.42
CA SER A 72 16.99 -11.43 -22.28
C SER A 72 16.61 -9.95 -22.31
N GLU A 73 15.31 -9.72 -22.34
CA GLU A 73 14.66 -8.41 -22.22
C GLU A 73 15.22 -7.64 -21.01
N GLU A 74 15.66 -6.41 -21.24
CA GLU A 74 16.06 -5.46 -20.21
C GLU A 74 15.02 -5.42 -19.08
N SER A 75 15.41 -5.90 -17.90
CA SER A 75 14.71 -5.71 -16.63
C SER A 75 14.24 -4.26 -16.50
N GLY A 76 12.96 -4.06 -16.17
CA GLY A 76 12.22 -2.79 -16.20
C GLY A 76 12.65 -1.68 -15.22
N LEU A 77 13.94 -1.48 -15.02
CA LEU A 77 14.52 -0.44 -14.15
C LEU A 77 14.94 0.84 -14.91
N SER A 78 14.78 0.91 -16.23
CA SER A 78 15.17 2.07 -17.06
C SER A 78 14.14 3.22 -17.10
N GLY A 79 13.06 3.14 -16.34
CA GLY A 79 11.97 4.13 -16.34
C GLY A 79 12.23 5.45 -15.60
N TYR A 80 13.48 5.78 -15.24
CA TYR A 80 13.84 7.05 -14.61
C TYR A 80 14.13 8.13 -15.65
N SER A 81 13.12 8.54 -16.43
CA SER A 81 13.20 9.82 -17.15
C SER A 81 12.96 10.95 -16.15
N SER A 82 13.88 11.92 -16.12
CA SER A 82 13.64 13.23 -15.48
C SER A 82 12.29 13.79 -15.95
N PRO A 83 11.49 14.44 -15.08
CA PRO A 83 10.22 15.05 -15.49
C PRO A 83 10.40 15.98 -16.70
N ASP A 84 9.44 15.93 -17.63
CA ASP A 84 9.44 16.63 -18.92
C ASP A 84 9.78 18.13 -18.81
N SER A 85 10.47 18.64 -19.83
CA SER A 85 11.03 20.00 -19.92
C SER A 85 10.00 21.15 -19.91
N ASP A 86 8.72 20.86 -20.09
CA ASP A 86 7.67 21.89 -20.23
C ASP A 86 7.20 22.45 -18.87
N TYR A 87 7.85 22.05 -17.77
CA TYR A 87 7.48 22.38 -16.40
C TYR A 87 8.11 23.68 -15.86
N PHE A 88 9.03 24.29 -16.62
CA PHE A 88 9.81 25.45 -16.17
C PHE A 88 9.10 26.80 -16.38
N ASP A 89 8.06 26.85 -17.21
CA ASP A 89 7.35 28.08 -17.56
C ASP A 89 6.50 28.66 -16.42
N ASP A 90 6.24 27.87 -15.37
CA ASP A 90 5.41 28.23 -14.22
C ASP A 90 6.23 28.66 -12.98
N LEU A 91 7.57 28.79 -13.09
CA LEU A 91 8.42 29.16 -11.96
C LEU A 91 8.46 30.68 -11.73
N PRO A 92 8.50 31.14 -10.46
CA PRO A 92 8.57 32.56 -10.15
C PRO A 92 9.93 33.13 -10.59
N PRO A 93 10.04 34.44 -10.86
CA PRO A 93 11.28 35.05 -11.35
C PRO A 93 12.52 34.77 -10.49
N TRP A 94 12.37 34.65 -9.16
CA TRP A 94 13.47 34.31 -8.26
C TRP A 94 13.95 32.85 -8.42
N ALA A 95 13.08 31.93 -8.83
CA ALA A 95 13.45 30.54 -9.09
C ALA A 95 14.19 30.38 -10.44
N LEU A 96 13.90 31.24 -11.42
CA LEU A 96 14.62 31.29 -12.70
C LEU A 96 16.12 31.58 -12.52
N PHE A 97 16.53 32.31 -11.47
CA PHE A 97 17.96 32.52 -11.13
C PHE A 97 18.71 31.24 -10.81
N PHE A 98 18.02 30.17 -10.40
CA PHE A 98 18.67 28.88 -10.24
C PHE A 98 18.89 28.20 -11.60
N TYR A 99 18.10 28.50 -12.63
CA TYR A 99 18.06 27.77 -13.90
C TYR A 99 18.71 28.51 -15.09
N ASP A 100 19.03 29.79 -14.95
CA ASP A 100 19.69 30.55 -16.01
C ASP A 100 21.21 30.27 -16.06
N ASP A 101 21.60 29.43 -17.03
CA ASP A 101 22.99 29.16 -17.41
C ASP A 101 23.49 30.08 -18.55
N THR A 102 22.68 31.05 -19.03
CA THR A 102 22.88 31.67 -20.36
C THR A 102 23.56 33.03 -20.40
N VAL A 103 23.90 33.67 -19.28
CA VAL A 103 24.69 34.93 -19.32
C VAL A 103 26.19 34.64 -19.38
N THR A 104 26.67 34.36 -20.60
CA THR A 104 28.08 34.28 -20.97
C THR A 104 28.73 35.66 -20.98
N GLU A 105 29.50 35.94 -19.93
CA GLU A 105 30.65 36.86 -20.01
C GLU A 105 31.90 36.07 -19.62
N ASN A 106 32.92 36.20 -20.47
CA ASN A 106 34.20 35.52 -20.43
C ASN A 106 35.03 35.99 -19.23
N PHE A 107 34.85 35.33 -18.08
CA PHE A 107 35.86 35.34 -17.03
C PHE A 107 36.76 34.12 -17.21
N LYS A 108 38.00 34.34 -17.66
CA LYS A 108 39.04 33.31 -17.63
C LYS A 108 39.47 33.14 -16.17
N PHE A 109 39.16 31.97 -15.61
CA PHE A 109 39.73 31.54 -14.34
C PHE A 109 41.28 31.56 -14.48
N PRO A 110 42.04 32.23 -13.61
CA PRO A 110 43.50 32.18 -13.65
C PRO A 110 43.96 30.85 -13.06
N LEU A 111 43.82 29.77 -13.84
CA LEU A 111 44.35 28.45 -13.52
C LEU A 111 45.18 27.87 -14.67
N SER A 112 45.63 28.72 -15.60
CA SER A 112 46.55 28.29 -16.65
C SER A 112 47.94 28.00 -16.05
N GLU A 113 48.23 26.70 -15.97
CA GLU A 113 49.52 26.06 -16.23
C GLU A 113 50.57 25.96 -15.11
N ASN A 114 50.39 26.49 -13.90
CA ASN A 114 51.34 26.26 -12.79
C ASN A 114 50.67 26.01 -11.41
N VAL A 115 49.79 25.01 -11.34
CA VAL A 115 48.96 24.73 -10.14
C VAL A 115 49.62 23.80 -9.11
N GLU A 116 50.83 23.29 -9.33
CA GLU A 116 51.51 22.44 -8.33
C GLU A 116 51.98 23.19 -7.07
N SER A 117 51.86 24.53 -7.00
CA SER A 117 52.40 25.32 -5.87
C SER A 117 51.39 26.21 -5.13
N VAL A 118 50.14 26.31 -5.60
CA VAL A 118 49.14 27.14 -4.89
C VAL A 118 48.50 26.30 -3.81
N ASN A 119 48.94 26.51 -2.56
CA ASN A 119 48.32 25.91 -1.39
C ASN A 119 46.83 26.28 -1.38
N PRO A 120 45.90 25.30 -1.48
CA PRO A 120 44.47 25.55 -1.48
C PRO A 120 44.04 26.40 -0.29
N HIS A 121 44.68 26.25 0.88
CA HIS A 121 44.36 27.03 2.07
C HIS A 121 44.54 28.56 1.93
N ASN A 122 45.36 29.03 0.99
CA ASN A 122 45.62 30.47 0.82
C ASN A 122 44.73 31.15 -0.24
N PHE A 123 44.01 30.38 -1.07
CA PHE A 123 43.22 30.91 -2.17
C PHE A 123 41.81 31.36 -1.74
N TRP A 124 41.24 30.73 -0.71
CA TRP A 124 39.82 30.85 -0.36
C TRP A 124 39.39 32.13 0.39
N PRO A 125 40.22 32.77 1.25
CA PRO A 125 39.84 34.03 1.87
C PRO A 125 39.50 35.14 0.88
N GLN A 126 40.00 35.06 -0.37
CA GLN A 126 39.74 36.05 -1.42
C GLN A 126 38.40 35.84 -2.15
N ILE A 127 37.83 34.62 -2.11
CA ILE A 127 36.55 34.29 -2.77
C ILE A 127 35.34 34.60 -1.87
N LYS A 128 35.55 34.70 -0.55
CA LYS A 128 34.50 34.91 0.48
C LYS A 128 33.57 36.12 0.27
N TRP A 129 33.88 37.03 -0.65
CA TRP A 129 33.12 38.29 -0.83
C TRP A 129 32.47 38.48 -2.20
N ASN A 130 32.77 37.64 -3.19
CA ASN A 130 32.15 37.77 -4.50
C ASN A 130 30.99 36.79 -4.62
N ALA A 131 29.77 37.32 -4.63
CA ALA A 131 28.51 36.65 -4.98
C ALA A 131 28.47 36.10 -6.44
N GLN A 132 29.63 35.74 -7.02
CA GLN A 132 29.86 35.60 -8.46
C GLN A 132 30.25 34.19 -8.91
N LEU A 133 30.39 33.19 -8.02
CA LEU A 133 30.61 31.83 -8.49
C LEU A 133 29.41 31.38 -9.35
N LYS A 134 29.62 31.35 -10.66
CA LYS A 134 28.63 30.92 -11.66
C LYS A 134 28.45 29.41 -11.58
N GLY A 135 27.29 28.92 -12.03
CA GLY A 135 26.95 27.50 -11.93
C GLY A 135 27.96 26.59 -12.64
N LYS A 136 28.46 27.03 -13.80
CA LYS A 136 29.56 26.36 -14.50
C LYS A 136 30.82 26.20 -13.65
N GLN A 137 31.23 27.25 -12.93
CA GLN A 137 32.44 27.20 -12.09
C GLN A 137 32.28 26.22 -10.92
N ILE A 138 31.10 26.18 -10.31
CA ILE A 138 30.80 25.22 -9.23
C ILE A 138 30.82 23.78 -9.76
N ARG A 139 30.19 23.51 -10.91
CA ARG A 139 30.20 22.18 -11.53
C ARG A 139 31.62 21.73 -11.88
N GLU A 140 32.43 22.60 -12.47
CA GLU A 140 33.83 22.30 -12.77
C GLU A 140 34.65 22.05 -11.50
N LEU A 141 34.39 22.79 -10.42
CA LEU A 141 35.02 22.55 -9.12
C LEU A 141 34.68 21.16 -8.58
N ILE A 142 33.40 20.78 -8.57
CA ILE A 142 32.95 19.47 -8.09
C ILE A 142 33.54 18.33 -8.93
N LYS A 143 33.57 18.48 -10.26
CA LYS A 143 34.10 17.46 -11.17
C LYS A 143 35.61 17.30 -11.06
N ARG A 144 36.34 18.41 -10.91
CA ARG A 144 37.81 18.41 -10.92
C ARG A 144 38.40 18.10 -9.55
N ASP A 145 37.80 18.64 -8.49
CA ASP A 145 38.29 18.51 -7.11
C ASP A 145 37.11 18.40 -6.13
N PRO A 146 36.46 17.22 -6.06
CA PRO A 146 35.28 17.02 -5.23
C PRO A 146 35.55 17.17 -3.73
N VAL A 147 36.77 16.87 -3.29
CA VAL A 147 37.21 17.01 -1.90
C VAL A 147 37.21 18.49 -1.49
N VAL A 148 37.84 19.35 -2.30
CA VAL A 148 37.84 20.80 -2.06
C VAL A 148 36.42 21.36 -2.15
N ALA A 149 35.62 20.91 -3.12
CA ALA A 149 34.23 21.34 -3.25
C ALA A 149 33.40 21.01 -2.00
N LEU A 150 33.60 19.83 -1.40
CA LEU A 150 32.87 19.39 -0.21
C LEU A 150 33.29 20.18 1.03
N ARG A 151 34.59 20.41 1.23
CA ARG A 151 35.09 21.27 2.32
C ARG A 151 34.53 22.68 2.21
N PHE A 152 34.53 23.24 1.00
CA PHE A 152 33.96 24.55 0.74
C PHE A 152 32.46 24.61 1.04
N TRP A 153 31.69 23.58 0.65
CA TRP A 153 30.28 23.50 1.00
C TRP A 153 30.05 23.41 2.51
N ARG A 154 30.88 22.64 3.23
CA ARG A 154 30.85 22.53 4.69
C ARG A 154 31.12 23.88 5.37
N GLU A 155 32.13 24.62 4.93
CA GLU A 155 32.43 25.97 5.44
C GLU A 155 31.24 26.91 5.23
N LEU A 156 30.67 26.94 4.02
CA LEU A 156 29.49 27.74 3.72
C LEU A 156 28.29 27.36 4.59
N TYR A 157 28.11 26.07 4.88
CA TYR A 157 27.03 25.59 5.74
C TYR A 157 27.20 26.06 7.19
N HIS A 158 28.41 26.08 7.73
CA HIS A 158 28.67 26.57 9.09
C HIS A 158 28.59 28.09 9.22
N GLU A 159 28.89 28.83 8.15
CA GLU A 159 28.79 30.31 8.13
C GLU A 159 27.36 30.81 7.88
N ARG A 160 26.48 29.91 7.43
CA ARG A 160 25.10 30.23 7.10
C ARG A 160 24.34 30.75 8.33
N ARG A 161 23.34 31.59 8.08
CA ARG A 161 22.43 32.12 9.10
C ARG A 161 21.04 31.53 8.88
N PRO A 162 20.57 30.58 9.69
CA PRO A 162 19.24 29.98 9.53
C PRO A 162 18.15 31.07 9.43
N GLY A 163 17.30 30.97 8.40
CA GLY A 163 16.24 31.94 8.13
C GLY A 163 16.64 33.20 7.34
N ASN A 164 17.91 33.40 7.00
CA ASN A 164 18.33 34.48 6.09
C ASN A 164 18.62 33.93 4.68
N GLU A 165 17.66 34.09 3.77
CA GLU A 165 17.77 33.51 2.42
C GLU A 165 18.92 34.12 1.59
N ASN A 166 19.17 35.42 1.76
CA ASN A 166 20.16 36.14 0.95
C ASN A 166 21.60 35.72 1.31
N ASP A 167 21.86 35.50 2.60
CA ASP A 167 23.21 35.14 3.09
C ASP A 167 23.56 33.67 2.78
N ASN A 168 22.55 32.81 2.57
CA ASN A 168 22.74 31.36 2.43
C ASN A 168 22.74 30.87 0.96
N PHE A 169 22.53 31.78 0.00
CA PHE A 169 22.32 31.43 -1.40
C PHE A 169 23.46 30.58 -2.01
N LEU A 170 24.72 30.89 -1.69
CA LEU A 170 25.86 30.13 -2.23
C LEU A 170 25.91 28.71 -1.67
N CYS A 171 25.60 28.51 -0.38
CA CYS A 171 25.47 27.19 0.23
C CYS A 171 24.40 26.35 -0.50
N TRP A 172 23.26 26.96 -0.81
CA TRP A 172 22.17 26.28 -1.52
C TRP A 172 22.52 25.97 -2.97
N ARG A 173 23.26 26.86 -3.65
CA ARG A 173 23.82 26.57 -4.98
C ARG A 173 24.80 25.41 -4.95
N MET A 174 25.66 25.32 -3.95
CA MET A 174 26.55 24.17 -3.79
C MET A 174 25.74 22.89 -3.69
N ALA A 175 24.73 22.82 -2.82
CA ALA A 175 23.83 21.66 -2.72
C ALA A 175 23.20 21.29 -4.07
N LYS A 176 22.68 22.28 -4.81
CA LYS A 176 22.13 22.09 -6.16
C LYS A 176 23.14 21.46 -7.11
N PHE A 177 24.34 22.03 -7.22
CA PHE A 177 25.32 21.55 -8.18
C PHE A 177 25.94 20.22 -7.78
N PHE A 178 26.04 19.94 -6.47
CA PHE A 178 26.33 18.59 -5.99
C PHE A 178 25.28 17.61 -6.48
N SER A 179 24.00 17.87 -6.21
CA SER A 179 22.89 17.07 -6.74
C SER A 179 23.01 16.90 -8.25
N GLN A 180 23.23 17.96 -9.05
CA GLN A 180 23.33 17.83 -10.51
C GLN A 180 24.51 16.99 -11.00
N VAL A 181 25.71 17.16 -10.41
CA VAL A 181 26.90 16.41 -10.83
C VAL A 181 26.74 14.94 -10.45
N VAL A 182 26.20 14.70 -9.26
CA VAL A 182 25.94 13.37 -8.70
C VAL A 182 24.81 12.62 -9.44
N THR A 183 23.72 13.32 -9.76
CA THR A 183 22.53 12.76 -10.44
C THR A 183 22.71 12.61 -11.95
N SER A 184 23.73 13.25 -12.54
CA SER A 184 23.88 13.33 -14.00
C SER A 184 23.80 11.96 -14.68
N SER A 185 23.30 11.94 -15.93
CA SER A 185 22.94 10.73 -16.69
C SER A 185 24.04 9.67 -16.86
N GLU A 186 25.27 9.97 -16.44
CA GLU A 186 26.37 9.03 -16.32
C GLU A 186 26.33 8.23 -14.98
N ARG A 187 25.13 7.96 -14.44
CA ARG A 187 24.94 7.27 -13.13
C ARG A 187 25.64 5.90 -13.04
N SER A 188 25.88 5.24 -14.17
CA SER A 188 26.57 3.94 -14.24
C SER A 188 28.07 4.04 -14.58
N SER A 189 28.60 5.25 -14.74
CA SER A 189 30.00 5.41 -15.12
C SER A 189 30.94 5.14 -13.93
N LYS A 190 32.10 4.57 -14.23
CA LYS A 190 33.20 4.43 -13.27
C LYS A 190 33.58 5.77 -12.64
N ALA A 191 33.42 6.88 -13.36
CA ALA A 191 33.72 8.22 -12.88
C ALA A 191 32.79 8.64 -11.73
N THR A 192 31.50 8.37 -11.84
CA THR A 192 30.52 8.66 -10.78
C THR A 192 30.81 7.85 -9.51
N SER A 193 31.16 6.57 -9.66
CA SER A 193 31.57 5.74 -8.51
C SER A 193 32.83 6.26 -7.82
N ASN A 194 33.85 6.67 -8.60
CA ASN A 194 35.07 7.24 -8.05
C ASN A 194 34.81 8.57 -7.34
N LEU A 195 34.00 9.45 -7.94
CA LEU A 195 33.57 10.71 -7.34
C LEU A 195 32.96 10.49 -5.94
N TYR A 196 32.08 9.50 -5.82
CA TYR A 196 31.50 9.13 -4.53
C TYR A 196 32.53 8.61 -3.55
N CYS A 197 33.44 7.73 -3.98
CA CYS A 197 34.52 7.23 -3.11
C CYS A 197 35.36 8.38 -2.54
N ASP A 198 35.70 9.38 -3.35
CA ASP A 198 36.47 10.55 -2.91
C ASP A 198 35.68 11.41 -1.91
N LEU A 199 34.39 11.66 -2.19
CA LEU A 199 33.50 12.39 -1.29
C LEU A 199 33.28 11.66 0.05
N LEU A 200 33.14 10.34 0.01
CA LEU A 200 32.99 9.49 1.19
C LEU A 200 34.24 9.51 2.05
N ALA A 201 35.43 9.42 1.43
CA ALA A 201 36.70 9.52 2.14
C ALA A 201 36.88 10.88 2.84
N GLU A 202 36.34 11.96 2.26
CA GLU A 202 36.35 13.31 2.84
C GLU A 202 35.20 13.56 3.85
N GLY A 203 34.39 12.55 4.15
CA GLY A 203 33.35 12.64 5.17
C GLY A 203 32.06 13.29 4.68
N LEU A 204 31.60 12.93 3.47
CA LEU A 204 30.28 13.33 2.95
C LEU A 204 29.16 12.91 3.91
N TYR A 205 29.14 11.67 4.42
CA TYR A 205 28.05 11.22 5.28
C TYR A 205 27.98 11.90 6.65
N PRO A 206 29.08 12.04 7.41
CA PRO A 206 29.06 12.86 8.63
C PRO A 206 28.55 14.28 8.38
N PHE A 207 28.92 14.88 7.23
CA PHE A 207 28.43 16.20 6.86
C PHE A 207 26.93 16.20 6.53
N LEU A 208 26.43 15.25 5.72
CA LEU A 208 25.00 15.14 5.44
C LEU A 208 24.18 14.85 6.70
N GLU A 209 24.70 14.02 7.62
CA GLU A 209 24.11 13.73 8.93
C GLU A 209 23.99 15.01 9.77
N GLU A 210 25.03 15.85 9.80
CA GLU A 210 24.99 17.17 10.43
C GLU A 210 23.92 18.07 9.81
N VAL A 211 23.87 18.13 8.48
CA VAL A 211 22.93 18.99 7.74
C VAL A 211 21.48 18.62 8.06
N VAL A 212 21.13 17.34 7.99
CA VAL A 212 19.75 16.90 8.23
C VAL A 212 19.40 16.80 9.71
N SER A 213 20.38 16.82 10.61
CA SER A 213 20.14 16.89 12.06
C SER A 213 19.76 18.29 12.54
N ASP A 214 19.92 19.32 11.70
CA ASP A 214 19.53 20.69 12.05
C ASP A 214 18.00 20.80 12.19
N PRO A 215 17.47 21.22 13.36
CA PRO A 215 16.02 21.38 13.56
C PRO A 215 15.36 22.38 12.59
N ALA A 216 16.13 23.29 11.99
CA ALA A 216 15.65 24.25 11.01
C ALA A 216 15.71 23.73 9.56
N PHE A 217 16.22 22.53 9.30
CA PHE A 217 16.46 22.01 7.94
C PHE A 217 15.27 22.16 6.99
N PHE A 218 14.06 21.78 7.41
CA PHE A 218 12.84 21.92 6.60
C PHE A 218 12.20 23.32 6.63
N ARG A 219 12.68 24.21 7.50
CA ARG A 219 12.24 25.62 7.63
C ARG A 219 13.14 26.61 6.91
N GLU A 220 14.33 26.17 6.48
CA GLU A 220 15.15 26.90 5.52
C GLU A 220 14.46 26.95 4.15
N SER A 221 15.21 27.23 3.08
CA SER A 221 14.65 27.19 1.73
C SER A 221 14.22 25.77 1.35
N PRO A 222 12.98 25.59 0.86
CA PRO A 222 12.53 24.31 0.29
C PRO A 222 13.43 23.79 -0.85
N LEU A 223 14.11 24.67 -1.57
CA LEU A 223 15.10 24.27 -2.59
C LEU A 223 16.33 23.63 -1.96
N PHE A 224 16.83 24.20 -0.85
CA PHE A 224 17.98 23.64 -0.15
C PHE A 224 17.66 22.24 0.37
N ALA A 225 16.53 22.08 1.06
CA ALA A 225 16.09 20.77 1.56
C ALA A 225 15.93 19.76 0.42
N PHE A 226 15.32 20.16 -0.70
CA PHE A 226 15.19 19.32 -1.88
C PHE A 226 16.55 18.87 -2.44
N PHE A 227 17.51 19.77 -2.65
CA PHE A 227 18.81 19.39 -3.22
C PHE A 227 19.65 18.52 -2.28
N VAL A 228 19.57 18.76 -0.96
CA VAL A 228 20.22 17.87 0.02
C VAL A 228 19.59 16.49 0.01
N LEU A 229 18.27 16.39 -0.04
CA LEU A 229 17.56 15.11 -0.16
C LEU A 229 17.95 14.35 -1.43
N ASP A 230 18.15 15.06 -2.54
CA ASP A 230 18.54 14.50 -3.83
C ASP A 230 19.96 13.92 -3.76
N VAL A 231 20.90 14.60 -3.09
CA VAL A 231 22.24 14.05 -2.80
C VAL A 231 22.15 12.80 -1.91
N ILE A 232 21.30 12.81 -0.87
CA ILE A 232 21.11 11.65 0.03
C ILE A 232 20.51 10.47 -0.73
N GLN A 233 19.51 10.72 -1.56
CA GLN A 233 18.85 9.73 -2.40
C GLN A 233 19.88 9.01 -3.29
N ASP A 234 20.67 9.77 -4.03
CA ASP A 234 21.68 9.19 -4.92
C ASP A 234 22.79 8.46 -4.15
N ALA A 235 23.17 8.97 -2.97
CA ALA A 235 24.14 8.28 -2.14
C ALA A 235 23.60 6.92 -1.65
N GLY A 236 22.31 6.87 -1.30
CA GLY A 236 21.59 5.64 -1.00
C GLY A 236 21.55 4.67 -2.19
N LEU A 237 21.29 5.18 -3.40
CA LEU A 237 21.32 4.39 -4.63
C LEU A 237 22.71 3.82 -4.92
N VAL A 238 23.78 4.61 -4.76
CA VAL A 238 25.17 4.14 -4.93
C VAL A 238 25.51 3.09 -3.88
N CYS A 239 25.15 3.29 -2.61
CA CYS A 239 25.34 2.27 -1.59
C CYS A 239 24.60 0.96 -1.92
N HIS A 240 23.35 1.06 -2.40
CA HIS A 240 22.57 -0.11 -2.80
C HIS A 240 23.24 -0.82 -3.99
N THR A 241 23.50 -0.14 -5.09
CA THR A 241 24.16 -0.77 -6.25
C THR A 241 25.51 -1.40 -5.92
N GLN A 242 26.30 -0.81 -5.02
CA GLN A 242 27.56 -1.37 -4.54
C GLN A 242 27.39 -2.58 -3.61
N SER A 243 26.32 -2.63 -2.80
CA SER A 243 26.04 -3.80 -1.94
C SER A 243 25.65 -5.04 -2.75
N TRP A 244 25.16 -4.84 -3.97
CA TRP A 244 24.71 -5.90 -4.88
C TRP A 244 25.74 -6.35 -5.93
N ALA A 245 26.87 -5.65 -6.07
CA ALA A 245 27.88 -6.03 -7.05
C ALA A 245 28.53 -7.38 -6.69
N VAL A 246 28.37 -8.38 -7.59
CA VAL A 246 28.80 -9.80 -7.49
C VAL A 246 30.25 -10.00 -7.01
N LYS A 247 31.11 -9.01 -7.20
CA LYS A 247 32.44 -8.96 -6.60
C LYS A 247 32.59 -7.64 -5.88
N PRO A 248 32.51 -7.62 -4.54
CA PRO A 248 32.96 -6.51 -3.74
C PRO A 248 34.38 -6.07 -4.09
N ARG A 249 34.54 -5.15 -5.04
CA ARG A 249 35.87 -4.71 -5.47
C ARG A 249 36.58 -3.85 -4.41
N HIS A 250 35.85 -3.43 -3.37
CA HIS A 250 36.38 -2.62 -2.27
C HIS A 250 35.99 -3.22 -0.93
N LYS A 251 36.98 -3.62 -0.11
CA LYS A 251 36.82 -4.13 1.27
C LYS A 251 36.40 -3.03 2.28
N GLY A 252 35.62 -2.04 1.83
CA GLY A 252 35.35 -0.79 2.55
C GLY A 252 33.87 -0.49 2.74
N TYR A 253 33.01 -1.50 2.91
CA TYR A 253 31.56 -1.37 3.17
C TYR A 253 31.17 -0.64 4.47
N ALA A 254 32.07 0.17 5.04
CA ALA A 254 31.80 1.08 6.14
C ALA A 254 30.75 2.17 5.82
N THR A 255 30.20 2.18 4.61
CA THR A 255 29.27 3.18 4.09
C THR A 255 27.81 2.93 4.47
N VAL A 256 27.37 1.66 4.58
CA VAL A 256 25.96 1.33 4.91
C VAL A 256 25.56 1.87 6.30
N PRO A 257 26.34 1.64 7.38
CA PRO A 257 26.03 2.22 8.69
C PRO A 257 26.02 3.75 8.70
N GLN A 258 26.81 4.38 7.83
CA GLN A 258 26.88 5.84 7.75
C GLN A 258 25.64 6.43 7.05
N ILE A 259 25.25 5.91 5.89
CA ILE A 259 24.02 6.36 5.22
C ILE A 259 22.77 6.06 6.05
N GLN A 260 22.76 4.95 6.80
CA GLN A 260 21.69 4.64 7.77
C GLN A 260 21.54 5.72 8.83
N ARG A 261 22.64 6.24 9.40
CA ARG A 261 22.60 7.35 10.36
C ARG A 261 22.08 8.64 9.73
N VAL A 262 22.51 8.95 8.50
CA VAL A 262 21.99 10.10 7.74
C VAL A 262 20.47 9.98 7.58
N ILE A 263 19.97 8.81 7.17
CA ILE A 263 18.52 8.59 6.97
C ILE A 263 17.76 8.61 8.30
N ALA A 264 18.31 8.04 9.37
CA ALA A 264 17.72 8.09 10.70
C ALA A 264 17.61 9.54 11.21
N ALA A 265 18.69 10.32 11.10
CA ALA A 265 18.71 11.74 11.44
C ALA A 265 17.70 12.55 10.60
N LEU A 266 17.67 12.31 9.29
CA LEU A 266 16.69 12.91 8.39
C LEU A 266 15.26 12.59 8.82
N CYS A 267 14.95 11.33 9.13
CA CYS A 267 13.61 10.92 9.54
C CYS A 267 13.20 11.54 10.88
N LYS A 268 14.13 11.61 11.83
CA LYS A 268 13.91 12.27 13.12
C LYS A 268 13.55 13.75 12.96
N THR A 269 14.34 14.48 12.16
CA THR A 269 14.08 15.90 11.88
C THR A 269 12.80 16.09 11.08
N ALA A 270 12.56 15.26 10.06
CA ALA A 270 11.34 15.30 9.24
C ALA A 270 10.09 15.01 10.06
N TRP A 271 10.16 14.10 11.02
CA TRP A 271 9.05 13.79 11.91
C TRP A 271 8.77 14.93 12.89
N ALA A 272 9.82 15.53 13.46
CA ALA A 272 9.71 16.68 14.35
C ALA A 272 9.09 17.89 13.64
N ASP A 273 9.45 18.11 12.36
CA ASP A 273 8.96 19.23 11.55
C ASP A 273 7.94 18.83 10.48
N ARG A 274 7.21 17.72 10.71
CA ARG A 274 6.22 17.18 9.78
C ARG A 274 5.16 18.18 9.24
N PRO A 275 4.73 19.25 9.96
CA PRO A 275 3.84 20.25 9.38
C PRO A 275 4.44 20.97 8.15
N ALA A 276 5.77 21.12 8.09
CA ALA A 276 6.45 21.72 6.93
C ALA A 276 6.31 20.85 5.67
N LEU A 277 6.08 19.55 5.84
CA LEU A 277 5.87 18.61 4.73
C LEU A 277 4.41 18.58 4.24
N VAL A 278 3.47 19.20 4.96
CA VAL A 278 2.05 19.25 4.59
C VAL A 278 1.75 20.59 3.91
N ASN A 279 0.83 20.58 2.95
CA ASN A 279 0.36 21.81 2.34
C ASN A 279 -0.50 22.58 3.36
N ALA A 280 -0.10 23.79 3.71
CA ALA A 280 -0.88 24.65 4.60
C ALA A 280 -1.91 25.47 3.80
N GLU A 281 -3.00 25.85 4.47
CA GLU A 281 -3.94 26.83 3.94
C GLU A 281 -3.22 28.17 3.81
N GLY A 282 -2.95 28.60 2.58
CA GLY A 282 -2.16 29.80 2.27
C GLY A 282 -0.82 29.54 1.59
N ASP A 283 -0.37 28.28 1.46
CA ASP A 283 0.83 27.97 0.69
C ASP A 283 0.68 28.43 -0.78
N LEU A 284 1.68 29.15 -1.27
CA LEU A 284 1.77 29.53 -2.68
C LEU A 284 1.84 28.27 -3.58
N LYS A 285 1.47 28.40 -4.86
CA LYS A 285 1.48 27.27 -5.82
C LYS A 285 2.87 26.63 -5.88
N GLU A 286 3.90 27.46 -5.88
CA GLU A 286 5.31 27.12 -5.96
C GLU A 286 5.78 26.36 -4.73
N GLN A 287 5.36 26.81 -3.54
CA GLN A 287 5.65 26.13 -2.28
C GLN A 287 4.99 24.74 -2.24
N ARG A 288 3.75 24.61 -2.72
CA ARG A 288 3.06 23.31 -2.83
C ARG A 288 3.77 22.36 -3.79
N VAL A 289 4.23 22.86 -4.93
CA VAL A 289 5.03 22.09 -5.89
C VAL A 289 6.35 21.63 -5.24
N MET A 290 7.03 22.51 -4.53
CA MET A 290 8.31 22.15 -3.90
C MET A 290 8.12 21.17 -2.75
N LYS A 291 7.14 21.37 -1.86
CA LYS A 291 6.76 20.39 -0.83
C LYS A 291 6.41 19.03 -1.44
N LYS A 292 5.70 19.01 -2.58
CA LYS A 292 5.42 17.77 -3.32
C LYS A 292 6.71 17.08 -3.77
N ARG A 293 7.69 17.82 -4.29
CA ARG A 293 9.00 17.27 -4.68
C ARG A 293 9.79 16.75 -3.47
N ILE A 294 9.88 17.52 -2.39
CA ILE A 294 10.50 17.11 -1.13
C ILE A 294 9.90 15.79 -0.62
N ARG A 295 8.57 15.68 -0.59
CA ARG A 295 7.88 14.44 -0.19
C ARG A 295 8.25 13.25 -1.08
N ALA A 296 8.33 13.46 -2.39
CA ALA A 296 8.69 12.41 -3.33
C ALA A 296 10.14 11.94 -3.14
N THR A 297 11.10 12.88 -3.03
CA THR A 297 12.51 12.56 -2.82
C THR A 297 12.75 11.92 -1.45
N LEU A 298 12.08 12.40 -0.40
CA LEU A 298 12.11 11.77 0.92
C LEU A 298 11.57 10.33 0.88
N GLY A 299 10.47 10.10 0.15
CA GLY A 299 9.94 8.76 -0.11
C GLY A 299 10.98 7.87 -0.80
N LEU A 300 11.70 8.37 -1.81
CA LEU A 300 12.78 7.64 -2.46
C LEU A 300 13.94 7.32 -1.52
N SER A 301 14.39 8.27 -0.69
CA SER A 301 15.45 8.03 0.30
C SER A 301 15.06 6.89 1.25
N LEU A 302 13.79 6.87 1.68
CA LEU A 302 13.22 5.79 2.49
C LEU A 302 13.18 4.44 1.75
N LEU A 303 12.89 4.44 0.44
CA LEU A 303 12.93 3.21 -0.36
C LEU A 303 14.35 2.68 -0.54
N HIS A 304 15.34 3.55 -0.77
CA HIS A 304 16.74 3.13 -0.82
C HIS A 304 17.20 2.56 0.52
N TYR A 305 16.77 3.16 1.63
CA TYR A 305 16.97 2.57 2.95
C TYR A 305 16.41 1.15 3.01
N TYR A 306 15.15 0.96 2.63
CA TYR A 306 14.54 -0.37 2.62
C TYR A 306 15.31 -1.37 1.74
N TRP A 307 15.69 -0.99 0.52
CA TRP A 307 16.44 -1.85 -0.40
C TRP A 307 17.87 -2.16 0.05
N LEU A 308 18.47 -1.35 0.93
CA LEU A 308 19.75 -1.70 1.58
C LEU A 308 19.57 -2.85 2.59
N HIS A 309 18.38 -3.00 3.14
CA HIS A 309 18.03 -4.01 4.14
C HIS A 309 17.29 -5.22 3.57
N ALA A 310 16.71 -5.07 2.39
CA ALA A 310 15.97 -6.08 1.65
C ALA A 310 16.69 -6.43 0.33
N PRO A 311 17.93 -6.96 0.36
CA PRO A 311 18.66 -7.26 -0.86
C PRO A 311 18.12 -8.55 -1.52
N GLY A 312 16.92 -8.50 -2.10
CA GLY A 312 16.32 -9.62 -2.83
C GLY A 312 15.04 -9.23 -3.58
N GLU A 313 14.87 -9.74 -4.80
CA GLU A 313 13.53 -9.83 -5.43
C GLU A 313 12.70 -10.98 -4.84
N THR A 314 13.35 -11.90 -4.13
CA THR A 314 12.66 -12.96 -3.40
C THR A 314 11.93 -12.33 -2.22
N PRO A 315 10.59 -12.47 -2.13
CA PRO A 315 9.87 -12.18 -0.90
C PRO A 315 10.62 -12.83 0.27
N PHE A 316 10.77 -12.12 1.38
CA PHE A 316 11.49 -12.64 2.55
C PHE A 316 10.94 -14.02 2.93
N ASP A 317 11.72 -15.05 2.62
CA ASP A 317 11.38 -16.45 2.91
C ASP A 317 11.78 -16.82 4.33
N SER A 318 12.18 -15.86 5.18
CA SER A 318 12.43 -16.13 6.59
C SER A 318 12.11 -14.92 7.48
N ASP A 319 11.53 -15.20 8.66
CA ASP A 319 11.26 -14.17 9.69
C ASP A 319 12.54 -13.48 10.19
N ASP A 320 13.69 -14.17 10.08
CA ASP A 320 14.99 -13.68 10.53
C ASP A 320 15.48 -12.46 9.72
N ASP A 321 15.02 -12.29 8.49
CA ASP A 321 15.47 -11.22 7.59
C ASP A 321 14.94 -9.82 7.98
N TYR A 322 13.89 -9.74 8.79
CA TYR A 322 13.29 -8.46 9.15
C TYR A 322 13.94 -7.79 10.38
N ALA A 323 14.79 -8.51 11.13
CA ALA A 323 15.51 -7.93 12.27
C ALA A 323 16.44 -6.78 11.86
N VAL A 324 16.84 -6.73 10.59
CA VAL A 324 17.78 -5.75 10.04
C VAL A 324 17.22 -4.32 10.05
N LEU A 325 15.90 -4.13 10.18
CA LEU A 325 15.29 -2.80 10.24
C LEU A 325 15.35 -2.13 11.63
N ARG A 326 15.76 -2.84 12.68
CA ARG A 326 15.81 -2.31 14.07
C ARG A 326 17.13 -1.62 14.43
N ILE A 327 17.61 -0.73 13.57
CA ILE A 327 18.79 0.12 13.86
C ILE A 327 18.42 1.30 14.80
N PRO A 328 19.38 1.96 15.46
CA PRO A 328 19.10 3.18 16.22
C PRO A 328 18.37 4.24 15.36
N GLY A 329 17.22 4.71 15.85
CA GLY A 329 16.37 5.67 15.12
C GLY A 329 15.31 5.03 14.21
N PHE A 330 15.15 3.70 14.23
CA PHE A 330 14.13 3.02 13.43
C PHE A 330 12.70 3.49 13.73
N GLU A 331 12.42 3.98 14.94
CA GLU A 331 11.10 4.49 15.30
C GLU A 331 10.70 5.71 14.46
N ASP A 332 11.65 6.59 14.16
CA ASP A 332 11.41 7.75 13.31
C ASP A 332 11.32 7.34 11.84
N ILE A 333 12.13 6.36 11.42
CA ILE A 333 12.05 5.79 10.08
C ILE A 333 10.68 5.16 9.81
N ARG A 334 10.14 4.32 10.71
CA ARG A 334 8.80 3.73 10.54
C ARG A 334 7.68 4.78 10.52
N ARG A 335 7.80 5.83 11.35
CA ARG A 335 6.86 6.96 11.37
C ARG A 335 6.86 7.67 10.04
N MET A 336 8.04 7.89 9.48
CA MET A 336 8.19 8.52 8.18
C MET A 336 7.72 7.64 7.02
N PHE A 337 7.88 6.31 7.05
CA PHE A 337 7.23 5.43 6.08
C PHE A 337 5.70 5.59 6.08
N ALA A 338 5.07 5.52 7.24
CA ALA A 338 3.62 5.68 7.37
C ALA A 338 3.17 7.08 6.93
N PHE A 339 3.86 8.11 7.39
CA PHE A 339 3.49 9.50 7.14
C PHE A 339 3.68 9.87 5.67
N THR A 340 4.82 9.53 5.05
CA THR A 340 5.09 9.83 3.64
C THR A 340 4.10 9.13 2.72
N TRP A 341 3.71 7.88 3.01
CA TRP A 341 2.63 7.21 2.30
C TRP A 341 1.29 7.95 2.44
N PHE A 342 0.97 8.40 3.65
CA PHE A 342 -0.29 9.08 3.94
C PHE A 342 -0.43 10.41 3.19
N ILE A 343 0.60 11.26 3.24
CA ILE A 343 0.61 12.60 2.62
C ILE A 343 0.93 12.56 1.12
N ARG A 344 1.13 11.37 0.54
CA ARG A 344 1.54 11.20 -0.84
C ARG A 344 0.46 11.64 -1.82
N ASP A 345 0.88 12.32 -2.88
CA ASP A 345 0.06 12.52 -4.07
C ASP A 345 -0.16 11.20 -4.84
N ASN A 346 -1.30 11.04 -5.49
CA ASN A 346 -1.59 9.89 -6.34
C ASN A 346 -0.87 9.94 -7.70
N SER A 347 -0.25 11.07 -8.06
CA SER A 347 0.42 11.21 -9.36
C SER A 347 1.70 10.37 -9.53
N ALA A 348 2.25 9.79 -8.46
CA ALA A 348 3.49 9.01 -8.50
C ALA A 348 3.23 7.52 -8.15
N PRO A 349 2.88 6.68 -9.13
CA PRO A 349 2.32 5.35 -8.86
C PRO A 349 3.30 4.36 -8.23
N TRP A 350 4.57 4.35 -8.64
CA TRP A 350 5.56 3.32 -8.25
C TRP A 350 5.99 3.39 -6.78
N THR A 351 5.85 4.53 -6.11
CA THR A 351 6.14 4.63 -4.66
C THR A 351 5.09 3.94 -3.78
N LEU A 352 3.96 3.46 -4.34
CA LEU A 352 2.80 3.06 -3.53
C LEU A 352 3.06 1.74 -2.85
N GLU A 353 3.53 0.80 -3.65
CA GLU A 353 3.75 -0.59 -3.28
C GLU A 353 4.93 -0.65 -2.35
N SER A 354 6.05 -0.04 -2.76
CA SER A 354 7.28 -0.10 -2.00
C SER A 354 7.19 0.53 -0.60
N LEU A 355 6.46 1.64 -0.42
CA LEU A 355 6.28 2.21 0.93
C LEU A 355 5.41 1.31 1.83
N TYR A 356 4.46 0.57 1.25
CA TYR A 356 3.67 -0.41 1.99
C TYR A 356 4.48 -1.66 2.33
N ASP A 357 5.33 -2.12 1.42
CA ASP A 357 6.25 -3.24 1.66
C ASP A 357 7.17 -2.91 2.84
N CYS A 358 7.60 -1.66 2.98
CA CYS A 358 8.36 -1.21 4.15
C CYS A 358 7.56 -1.29 5.45
N LEU A 359 6.28 -0.87 5.42
CA LEU A 359 5.39 -1.00 6.58
C LEU A 359 5.11 -2.46 6.93
N GLN A 360 5.02 -3.33 5.93
CA GLN A 360 4.91 -4.78 6.13
C GLN A 360 6.16 -5.33 6.80
N ALA A 361 7.33 -4.98 6.27
CA ALA A 361 8.60 -5.43 6.83
C ALA A 361 8.77 -5.02 8.29
N TYR A 362 8.28 -3.83 8.66
CA TYR A 362 8.16 -3.43 10.06
C TYR A 362 7.12 -4.26 10.83
N ALA A 363 5.89 -4.37 10.32
CA ALA A 363 4.77 -5.00 11.02
C ALA A 363 4.98 -6.50 11.31
N TYR A 364 5.75 -7.17 10.46
CA TYR A 364 6.10 -8.58 10.56
C TYR A 364 7.54 -8.79 11.05
N GLY A 365 8.23 -7.72 11.45
CA GLY A 365 9.63 -7.81 11.82
C GLY A 365 9.89 -8.58 13.12
N THR A 366 10.94 -9.41 13.11
CA THR A 366 11.34 -10.17 14.30
C THR A 366 11.54 -9.25 15.50
N GLY A 367 10.91 -9.62 16.62
CA GLY A 367 10.95 -8.86 17.88
C GLY A 367 9.94 -7.70 17.99
N VAL A 368 9.16 -7.42 16.94
CA VAL A 368 8.07 -6.43 17.03
C VAL A 368 6.89 -7.06 17.77
N THR A 369 6.56 -6.48 18.93
CA THR A 369 5.45 -6.98 19.76
C THR A 369 4.12 -6.36 19.34
N ASP A 370 3.01 -7.05 19.58
CA ASP A 370 1.67 -6.49 19.31
C ASP A 370 1.40 -5.21 20.13
N GLY A 371 2.01 -5.07 21.31
CA GLY A 371 1.93 -3.85 22.13
C GLY A 371 2.69 -2.67 21.53
N GLU A 372 3.86 -2.93 20.93
CA GLU A 372 4.62 -1.94 20.16
C GLU A 372 3.80 -1.46 18.95
N LEU A 373 3.21 -2.40 18.19
CA LEU A 373 2.35 -2.08 17.06
C LEU A 373 1.11 -1.30 17.47
N ALA A 374 0.45 -1.68 18.57
CA ALA A 374 -0.72 -0.97 19.08
C ALA A 374 -0.36 0.47 19.49
N THR A 375 0.80 0.68 20.09
CA THR A 375 1.30 2.01 20.48
C THR A 375 1.60 2.86 19.24
N PHE A 376 2.34 2.30 18.27
CA PHE A 376 2.61 2.97 16.99
C PHE A 376 1.31 3.36 16.27
N VAL A 377 0.36 2.43 16.17
CA VAL A 377 -0.92 2.67 15.51
C VAL A 377 -1.74 3.74 16.22
N ARG A 378 -1.84 3.68 17.55
CA ARG A 378 -2.61 4.65 18.32
C ARG A 378 -1.99 6.05 18.28
N ASP A 379 -0.70 6.13 18.56
CA ASP A 379 -0.04 7.41 18.85
C ASP A 379 0.48 8.08 17.57
N ASP A 380 1.08 7.31 16.66
CA ASP A 380 1.75 7.84 15.46
C ASP A 380 0.84 7.81 14.21
N VAL A 381 -0.03 6.81 14.06
CA VAL A 381 -0.92 6.71 12.89
C VAL A 381 -2.27 7.39 13.14
N ALA A 382 -3.07 6.87 14.07
CA ALA A 382 -4.39 7.39 14.38
C ALA A 382 -4.30 8.77 15.05
N GLY A 383 -3.35 8.96 15.97
CA GLY A 383 -3.14 10.21 16.70
C GLY A 383 -2.68 11.38 15.83
N ILE A 384 -1.80 11.12 14.84
CA ILE A 384 -1.25 12.18 13.98
C ILE A 384 -2.05 12.33 12.68
N CYS A 385 -2.35 11.24 11.98
CA CYS A 385 -2.99 11.30 10.67
C CYS A 385 -4.52 11.33 10.76
N GLY A 386 -5.09 10.88 11.89
CA GLY A 386 -6.52 10.67 12.07
C GLY A 386 -6.98 9.34 11.48
N ALA A 387 -7.63 8.50 12.29
CA ALA A 387 -8.07 7.16 11.91
C ALA A 387 -8.98 7.15 10.65
N GLU A 388 -9.96 8.05 10.57
CA GLU A 388 -10.85 8.14 9.40
C GLU A 388 -10.12 8.60 8.14
N ALA A 389 -9.27 9.62 8.26
CA ALA A 389 -8.51 10.15 7.13
C ALA A 389 -7.54 9.09 6.58
N TRP A 390 -6.92 8.32 7.46
CA TRP A 390 -6.08 7.18 7.10
C TRP A 390 -6.86 6.12 6.33
N LEU A 391 -8.03 5.68 6.82
CA LEU A 391 -8.85 4.70 6.09
C LEU A 391 -9.36 5.23 4.74
N LYS A 392 -9.69 6.53 4.63
CA LYS A 392 -10.04 7.17 3.35
C LYS A 392 -8.85 7.21 2.39
N ARG A 393 -7.63 7.38 2.89
CA ARG A 393 -6.41 7.26 2.07
C ARG A 393 -6.20 5.83 1.60
N LEU A 394 -6.38 4.84 2.48
CA LEU A 394 -6.30 3.42 2.16
C LEU A 394 -7.37 3.00 1.14
N ALA A 395 -8.61 3.47 1.27
CA ALA A 395 -9.67 3.22 0.28
C ALA A 395 -9.25 3.69 -1.12
N ARG A 396 -8.69 4.90 -1.25
CA ARG A 396 -8.15 5.42 -2.52
C ARG A 396 -6.99 4.59 -3.05
N THR A 397 -6.14 4.07 -2.18
CA THR A 397 -5.05 3.15 -2.55
C THR A 397 -5.58 1.83 -3.11
N LEU A 398 -6.63 1.26 -2.50
CA LEU A 398 -7.26 0.03 -2.96
C LEU A 398 -7.99 0.20 -4.30
N GLU A 399 -8.44 1.42 -4.61
CA GLU A 399 -9.04 1.79 -5.89
C GLU A 399 -8.02 1.96 -7.03
N GLU A 400 -6.72 2.04 -6.75
CA GLU A 400 -5.67 2.20 -7.76
C GLU A 400 -5.66 0.99 -8.72
N PRO A 401 -5.87 1.20 -10.04
CA PRO A 401 -5.93 0.11 -11.01
C PRO A 401 -4.68 -0.76 -11.06
N ARG A 402 -3.51 -0.16 -10.79
CA ARG A 402 -2.21 -0.84 -10.83
C ARG A 402 -1.95 -1.74 -9.62
N LEU A 403 -2.67 -1.53 -8.51
CA LEU A 403 -2.50 -2.33 -7.31
C LEU A 403 -3.10 -3.73 -7.55
N LEU A 404 -2.25 -4.63 -8.02
CA LEU A 404 -2.54 -6.02 -8.36
C LEU A 404 -1.45 -6.92 -7.77
N SER A 405 -1.55 -8.22 -8.02
CA SER A 405 -0.49 -9.17 -7.73
C SER A 405 -0.04 -9.17 -6.25
N GLY A 406 1.25 -9.40 -5.99
CA GLY A 406 1.81 -9.46 -4.63
C GLY A 406 1.64 -8.17 -3.83
N SER A 407 1.70 -7.01 -4.49
CA SER A 407 1.54 -5.70 -3.86
C SER A 407 0.16 -5.51 -3.22
N LEU A 408 -0.90 -6.03 -3.86
CA LEU A 408 -2.22 -6.07 -3.23
C LEU A 408 -2.21 -6.97 -1.97
N GLY A 409 -1.60 -8.15 -2.06
CA GLY A 409 -1.45 -9.06 -0.92
C GLY A 409 -0.74 -8.39 0.26
N ASN A 410 0.32 -7.62 0.01
CA ASN A 410 1.06 -6.88 1.02
C ASN A 410 0.23 -5.78 1.68
N VAL A 411 -0.48 -4.97 0.89
CA VAL A 411 -1.40 -3.94 1.41
C VAL A 411 -2.47 -4.57 2.30
N LEU A 412 -3.04 -5.71 1.90
CA LEU A 412 -4.05 -6.42 2.67
C LEU A 412 -3.50 -6.98 3.99
N ALA A 413 -2.33 -7.63 3.94
CA ALA A 413 -1.66 -8.17 5.12
C ALA A 413 -1.33 -7.07 6.14
N VAL A 414 -0.74 -5.95 5.68
CA VAL A 414 -0.48 -4.78 6.54
C VAL A 414 -1.76 -4.22 7.13
N THR A 415 -2.82 -4.13 6.33
CA THR A 415 -4.12 -3.64 6.80
C THR A 415 -4.67 -4.52 7.92
N ASN A 416 -4.60 -5.83 7.75
CA ASN A 416 -5.06 -6.81 8.72
C ASN A 416 -4.24 -6.74 10.03
N LYS A 417 -2.91 -6.66 9.93
CA LYS A 417 -2.01 -6.64 11.10
C LYS A 417 -2.05 -5.31 11.87
N LEU A 418 -2.01 -4.17 11.17
CA LEU A 418 -1.86 -2.86 11.80
C LEU A 418 -3.20 -2.17 12.10
N PHE A 419 -4.23 -2.34 11.26
CA PHE A 419 -5.42 -1.49 11.34
C PHE A 419 -6.67 -2.21 11.87
N MET A 420 -6.57 -3.50 12.22
CA MET A 420 -7.59 -4.20 13.03
C MET A 420 -7.46 -3.82 14.52
N LYS A 421 -7.56 -2.51 14.80
CA LYS A 421 -7.43 -1.94 16.15
C LYS A 421 -8.65 -1.05 16.48
N PRO A 422 -9.02 -0.92 17.77
CA PRO A 422 -10.22 -0.20 18.19
C PRO A 422 -10.32 1.25 17.67
N GLU A 423 -9.20 1.91 17.46
CA GLU A 423 -9.09 3.28 16.96
C GLU A 423 -9.77 3.45 15.58
N PHE A 424 -9.81 2.40 14.77
CA PHE A 424 -10.34 2.43 13.40
C PHE A 424 -11.78 1.93 13.26
N PHE A 425 -12.27 1.16 14.24
CA PHE A 425 -13.53 0.40 14.14
C PHE A 425 -14.74 1.25 13.73
N ARG A 426 -14.92 2.42 14.36
CA ARG A 426 -16.01 3.35 14.03
C ARG A 426 -15.91 4.02 12.65
N HIS A 427 -14.80 3.83 11.93
CA HIS A 427 -14.52 4.51 10.67
C HIS A 427 -14.47 3.57 9.46
N TYR A 428 -14.54 2.23 9.65
CA TYR A 428 -14.50 1.27 8.54
C TYR A 428 -15.63 1.49 7.52
N HIS A 429 -16.84 1.76 8.02
CA HIS A 429 -17.98 2.02 7.15
C HIS A 429 -17.88 3.38 6.47
N SER A 430 -17.69 4.46 7.25
CA SER A 430 -17.75 5.84 6.74
C SER A 430 -16.58 6.21 5.82
N SER A 431 -15.44 5.54 5.94
CA SER A 431 -14.27 5.76 5.09
C SER A 431 -14.39 5.17 3.68
N GLY A 432 -15.31 4.23 3.47
CA GLY A 432 -15.42 3.47 2.22
C GLY A 432 -14.36 2.38 2.04
N VAL A 433 -13.49 2.12 3.03
CA VAL A 433 -12.41 1.12 2.90
C VAL A 433 -12.93 -0.29 2.62
N LEU A 434 -14.06 -0.69 3.20
CA LEU A 434 -14.68 -1.99 2.93
C LEU A 434 -15.06 -2.16 1.45
N LYS A 435 -15.59 -1.09 0.83
CA LYS A 435 -15.88 -1.08 -0.60
C LYS A 435 -14.59 -1.21 -1.42
N GLY A 436 -13.54 -0.47 -1.03
CA GLY A 436 -12.22 -0.52 -1.66
C GLY A 436 -11.61 -1.93 -1.61
N LEU A 437 -11.70 -2.62 -0.47
CA LEU A 437 -11.21 -3.99 -0.29
C LEU A 437 -11.90 -4.96 -1.27
N ARG A 438 -13.24 -4.89 -1.36
CA ARG A 438 -13.98 -5.71 -2.32
C ARG A 438 -13.60 -5.40 -3.76
N ALA A 439 -13.56 -4.12 -4.12
CA ALA A 439 -13.24 -3.68 -5.47
C ALA A 439 -11.83 -4.11 -5.90
N ALA A 440 -10.85 -4.08 -4.99
CA ALA A 440 -9.49 -4.54 -5.27
C ALA A 440 -9.43 -6.03 -5.60
N VAL A 441 -10.14 -6.86 -4.84
CA VAL A 441 -10.19 -8.31 -5.09
C VAL A 441 -10.97 -8.66 -6.36
N ASP A 442 -12.09 -7.97 -6.65
CA ASP A 442 -12.79 -8.14 -7.92
C ASP A 442 -11.93 -7.70 -9.11
N ARG A 443 -11.13 -6.63 -8.95
CA ARG A 443 -10.18 -6.17 -9.96
C ARG A 443 -9.12 -7.23 -10.25
N LEU A 444 -8.57 -7.87 -9.21
CA LEU A 444 -7.61 -8.98 -9.35
C LEU A 444 -8.17 -10.11 -10.23
N VAL A 445 -9.44 -10.48 -10.07
CA VAL A 445 -10.10 -11.49 -10.93
C VAL A 445 -10.23 -11.02 -12.37
N SER A 446 -10.58 -9.75 -12.57
CA SER A 446 -10.89 -9.22 -13.90
C SER A 446 -9.67 -8.85 -14.75
N GLN A 447 -8.55 -8.45 -14.10
CA GLN A 447 -7.37 -7.87 -14.76
C GLN A 447 -6.09 -8.67 -14.52
N GLY A 448 -6.02 -9.44 -13.44
CA GLY A 448 -4.81 -10.18 -13.07
C GLY A 448 -4.51 -11.32 -14.04
N LYS A 449 -3.23 -11.71 -14.11
CA LYS A 449 -2.91 -13.06 -14.57
C LYS A 449 -3.62 -14.05 -13.64
N PRO A 450 -4.18 -15.13 -14.16
CA PRO A 450 -4.88 -16.10 -13.34
C PRO A 450 -3.90 -16.80 -12.40
N ASP A 451 -3.79 -16.26 -11.21
CA ASP A 451 -3.13 -16.89 -10.06
C ASP A 451 -4.21 -17.16 -9.02
N ASP A 452 -4.74 -18.38 -9.09
CA ASP A 452 -5.82 -18.83 -8.20
C ASP A 452 -5.34 -18.84 -6.73
N GLY A 453 -4.04 -19.02 -6.48
CA GLY A 453 -3.42 -18.98 -5.15
C GLY A 453 -3.41 -17.56 -4.58
N LEU A 454 -2.92 -16.61 -5.35
CA LEU A 454 -2.89 -15.21 -4.96
C LEU A 454 -4.29 -14.62 -4.77
N TYR A 455 -5.24 -14.97 -5.65
CA TYR A 455 -6.63 -14.57 -5.48
C TYR A 455 -7.22 -15.15 -4.20
N CYS A 456 -7.04 -16.45 -3.95
CA CYS A 456 -7.53 -17.10 -2.73
C CYS A 456 -6.96 -16.41 -1.48
N ARG A 457 -5.65 -16.15 -1.45
CA ARG A 457 -4.98 -15.42 -0.37
C ARG A 457 -5.59 -14.03 -0.15
N CYS A 458 -5.69 -13.20 -1.19
CA CYS A 458 -6.26 -11.86 -1.08
C CYS A 458 -7.73 -11.88 -0.63
N ALA A 459 -8.52 -12.83 -1.11
CA ALA A 459 -9.91 -13.01 -0.69
C ALA A 459 -9.99 -13.34 0.80
N LEU A 460 -9.15 -14.25 1.31
CA LEU A 460 -9.11 -14.63 2.71
C LEU A 460 -8.68 -13.48 3.62
N GLU A 461 -7.69 -12.68 3.23
CA GLU A 461 -7.29 -11.48 3.99
C GLU A 461 -8.45 -10.47 4.09
N VAL A 462 -9.16 -10.19 2.99
CA VAL A 462 -10.35 -9.33 3.03
C VAL A 462 -11.44 -9.90 3.93
N LEU A 463 -11.65 -11.21 3.90
CA LEU A 463 -12.65 -11.88 4.73
C LEU A 463 -12.29 -11.89 6.21
N GLN A 464 -11.00 -11.96 6.56
CA GLN A 464 -10.53 -11.79 7.94
C GLN A 464 -10.83 -10.37 8.43
N ILE A 465 -10.55 -9.35 7.61
CA ILE A 465 -10.92 -7.96 7.93
C ILE A 465 -12.43 -7.83 8.15
N TYR A 466 -13.25 -8.40 7.26
CA TYR A 466 -14.71 -8.39 7.40
C TYR A 466 -15.19 -9.12 8.65
N THR A 467 -14.54 -10.22 9.03
CA THR A 467 -14.85 -11.00 10.23
C THR A 467 -14.62 -10.17 11.49
N THR A 468 -13.45 -9.53 11.59
CA THR A 468 -13.12 -8.63 12.71
C THR A 468 -14.10 -7.47 12.78
N VAL A 469 -14.33 -6.77 11.67
CA VAL A 469 -15.28 -5.65 11.60
C VAL A 469 -16.71 -6.09 11.94
N SER A 470 -17.14 -7.28 11.51
CA SER A 470 -18.48 -7.80 11.85
C SER A 470 -18.63 -8.16 13.34
N THR A 471 -17.52 -8.43 14.02
CA THR A 471 -17.48 -8.80 15.44
C THR A 471 -17.47 -7.57 16.34
N ASP A 472 -16.60 -6.60 16.01
CA ASP A 472 -16.22 -5.52 16.91
C ASP A 472 -16.91 -4.18 16.60
N VAL A 473 -17.55 -4.05 15.44
CA VAL A 473 -18.29 -2.85 15.02
C VAL A 473 -19.80 -3.11 15.15
N PRO A 474 -20.63 -2.10 15.51
CA PRO A 474 -22.09 -2.25 15.50
C PRO A 474 -22.59 -2.86 14.19
N ALA A 475 -23.57 -3.77 14.29
CA ALA A 475 -24.02 -4.57 13.14
C ALA A 475 -24.49 -3.71 11.94
N SER A 476 -25.00 -2.50 12.16
CA SER A 476 -25.39 -1.56 11.10
C SER A 476 -24.21 -1.04 10.26
N GLU A 477 -23.02 -1.00 10.83
CA GLU A 477 -21.80 -0.45 10.22
C GLU A 477 -20.78 -1.54 9.85
N GLY A 478 -20.79 -2.68 10.54
CA GLY A 478 -19.94 -3.83 10.25
C GLY A 478 -20.64 -4.91 9.41
N LEU A 479 -21.34 -5.83 10.10
CA LEU A 479 -21.92 -7.03 9.50
C LEU A 479 -22.96 -6.75 8.40
N SER A 480 -23.78 -5.71 8.53
CA SER A 480 -24.83 -5.41 7.54
C SER A 480 -24.24 -4.97 6.19
N PRO A 481 -23.32 -3.99 6.12
CA PRO A 481 -22.65 -3.63 4.87
C PRO A 481 -21.86 -4.79 4.23
N THR A 482 -21.11 -5.59 5.01
CA THR A 482 -20.31 -6.70 4.47
C THR A 482 -21.18 -7.78 3.81
N VAL A 483 -22.33 -8.09 4.41
CA VAL A 483 -23.30 -9.05 3.84
C VAL A 483 -24.06 -8.44 2.65
N ARG A 484 -24.61 -7.23 2.80
CA ARG A 484 -25.57 -6.68 1.81
C ARG A 484 -24.91 -6.00 0.62
N ASN A 485 -23.82 -5.29 0.84
CA ASN A 485 -23.24 -4.40 -0.17
C ASN A 485 -21.97 -4.98 -0.81
N TYR A 486 -21.23 -5.80 -0.05
CA TYR A 486 -19.92 -6.31 -0.48
C TYR A 486 -19.90 -7.84 -0.70
N ASP A 487 -21.06 -8.48 -0.53
CA ASP A 487 -21.31 -9.91 -0.74
C ASP A 487 -20.17 -10.81 -0.18
N CYS A 488 -19.90 -10.67 1.12
CA CYS A 488 -18.83 -11.42 1.77
C CYS A 488 -19.00 -12.94 1.63
N LEU A 489 -20.24 -13.43 1.51
CA LEU A 489 -20.53 -14.85 1.36
C LEU A 489 -20.22 -15.38 -0.04
N GLU A 490 -20.42 -14.58 -1.08
CA GLU A 490 -19.88 -14.89 -2.41
C GLU A 490 -18.35 -14.94 -2.40
N LEU A 491 -17.70 -13.96 -1.75
CA LEU A 491 -16.24 -13.93 -1.67
C LEU A 491 -15.70 -15.16 -0.93
N LEU A 492 -16.33 -15.53 0.20
CA LEU A 492 -16.00 -16.73 0.96
C LEU A 492 -16.22 -18.01 0.14
N ALA A 493 -17.34 -18.11 -0.58
CA ALA A 493 -17.61 -19.25 -1.45
C ALA A 493 -16.51 -19.44 -2.50
N ARG A 494 -16.04 -18.37 -3.15
CA ARG A 494 -14.96 -18.44 -4.12
C ARG A 494 -13.64 -18.89 -3.49
N ALA A 495 -13.28 -18.33 -2.32
CA ALA A 495 -12.09 -18.75 -1.59
C ALA A 495 -12.15 -20.25 -1.22
N VAL A 496 -13.29 -20.73 -0.72
CA VAL A 496 -13.52 -22.14 -0.38
C VAL A 496 -13.42 -23.05 -1.62
N GLN A 497 -13.93 -22.63 -2.78
CA GLN A 497 -13.82 -23.39 -4.03
C GLN A 497 -12.38 -23.51 -4.53
N LEU A 498 -11.55 -22.50 -4.29
CA LEU A 498 -10.16 -22.46 -4.75
C LEU A 498 -9.20 -23.13 -3.78
N ALA A 499 -9.54 -23.22 -2.49
CA ALA A 499 -8.67 -23.82 -1.47
C ALA A 499 -8.04 -25.18 -1.87
N PRO A 500 -8.75 -26.13 -2.54
CA PRO A 500 -8.14 -27.38 -2.99
C PRO A 500 -7.02 -27.23 -4.04
N SER A 501 -7.02 -26.12 -4.80
CA SER A 501 -6.08 -25.87 -5.89
C SER A 501 -4.82 -25.11 -5.47
N VAL A 502 -4.80 -24.54 -4.26
CA VAL A 502 -3.70 -23.67 -3.77
C VAL A 502 -2.58 -24.47 -3.06
N GLY A 503 -2.74 -25.79 -2.88
CA GLY A 503 -1.73 -26.67 -2.27
C GLY A 503 -1.70 -26.60 -0.74
N ASP A 504 -0.61 -27.12 -0.14
CA ASP A 504 -0.43 -27.35 1.31
C ASP A 504 -0.36 -26.10 2.19
N TYR A 505 -0.71 -24.92 1.67
CA TYR A 505 -0.65 -23.70 2.45
C TYR A 505 -1.95 -23.46 3.24
N THR A 506 -1.81 -22.67 4.31
CA THR A 506 -2.81 -22.15 5.28
C THR A 506 -4.23 -21.76 4.84
N PRO A 507 -4.59 -21.53 3.55
CA PRO A 507 -5.97 -21.25 3.12
C PRO A 507 -7.11 -22.06 3.73
N THR A 508 -6.95 -23.38 3.95
CA THR A 508 -8.04 -24.24 4.44
C THR A 508 -8.42 -23.96 5.89
N GLU A 509 -7.43 -23.77 6.77
CA GLU A 509 -7.64 -23.45 8.19
C GLU A 509 -8.30 -22.07 8.33
N VAL A 510 -7.78 -21.07 7.61
CA VAL A 510 -8.31 -19.71 7.63
C VAL A 510 -9.75 -19.68 7.10
N ALA A 511 -10.02 -20.34 5.96
CA ALA A 511 -11.38 -20.45 5.42
C ALA A 511 -12.33 -21.16 6.39
N THR A 512 -11.86 -22.22 7.07
CA THR A 512 -12.64 -22.96 8.09
C THR A 512 -12.99 -22.06 9.27
N ALA A 513 -12.03 -21.27 9.77
CA ALA A 513 -12.26 -20.33 10.86
C ALA A 513 -13.29 -19.26 10.48
N ILE A 514 -13.19 -18.70 9.27
CA ILE A 514 -14.18 -17.72 8.76
C ILE A 514 -15.56 -18.37 8.61
N CYS A 515 -15.66 -19.60 8.10
CA CYS A 515 -16.94 -20.32 8.00
C CYS A 515 -17.59 -20.51 9.38
N THR A 516 -16.79 -20.94 10.36
CA THR A 516 -17.23 -21.12 11.76
C THR A 516 -17.72 -19.81 12.37
N HIS A 517 -17.04 -18.71 12.06
CA HIS A 517 -17.44 -17.38 12.51
C HIS A 517 -18.84 -16.99 11.99
N TYR A 518 -19.08 -17.13 10.68
CA TYR A 518 -20.38 -16.84 10.09
C TYR A 518 -21.46 -17.86 10.50
N GLU A 519 -21.10 -19.09 10.85
CA GLU A 519 -22.02 -20.09 11.39
C GLU A 519 -22.61 -19.63 12.72
N ALA A 520 -21.80 -19.03 13.61
CA ALA A 520 -22.26 -18.48 14.87
C ALA A 520 -23.32 -17.37 14.68
N PHE A 521 -23.15 -16.51 13.66
CA PHE A 521 -24.19 -15.56 13.27
C PHE A 521 -25.44 -16.25 12.72
N GLY A 522 -25.27 -17.30 11.91
CA GLY A 522 -26.38 -18.11 11.40
C GLY A 522 -27.24 -18.68 12.52
N VAL A 523 -26.63 -19.34 13.51
CA VAL A 523 -27.31 -19.86 14.70
C VAL A 523 -28.04 -18.73 15.43
N THR A 524 -27.36 -17.61 15.67
CA THR A 524 -27.95 -16.46 16.35
C THR A 524 -29.17 -15.92 15.60
N PHE A 525 -29.09 -15.79 14.26
CA PHE A 525 -30.18 -15.30 13.45
C PHE A 525 -31.36 -16.26 13.33
N ASN A 526 -31.13 -17.57 13.42
CA ASN A 526 -32.21 -18.55 13.49
C ASN A 526 -32.94 -18.53 14.83
N LEU A 527 -32.24 -18.21 15.93
CA LEU A 527 -32.86 -18.03 17.25
C LEU A 527 -33.65 -16.72 17.34
N LEU A 528 -33.17 -15.68 16.67
CA LEU A 528 -33.87 -14.41 16.58
C LEU A 528 -35.06 -14.56 15.61
N ALA A 529 -36.24 -14.07 16.04
CA ALA A 529 -37.51 -14.23 15.32
C ALA A 529 -37.41 -13.97 13.80
N GLU A 530 -38.32 -14.59 13.03
CA GLU A 530 -38.44 -14.52 11.55
C GLU A 530 -38.44 -13.11 10.93
N LYS A 531 -38.49 -12.05 11.75
CA LYS A 531 -38.46 -10.65 11.32
C LYS A 531 -37.05 -10.06 11.22
N ASN A 532 -35.98 -10.82 11.48
CA ASN A 532 -34.61 -10.32 11.33
C ASN A 532 -34.23 -10.08 9.85
N VAL A 533 -34.23 -8.82 9.42
CA VAL A 533 -33.92 -8.41 8.04
C VAL A 533 -32.47 -8.77 7.65
N LEU A 534 -31.53 -8.70 8.59
CA LEU A 534 -30.14 -9.05 8.33
C LEU A 534 -29.96 -10.55 8.17
N GLY A 535 -30.58 -11.36 9.03
CA GLY A 535 -30.61 -12.82 8.90
C GLY A 535 -31.17 -13.27 7.56
N LYS A 536 -32.26 -12.65 7.08
CA LYS A 536 -32.81 -12.90 5.73
C LYS A 536 -31.84 -12.55 4.62
N ALA A 537 -31.16 -11.40 4.72
CA ALA A 537 -30.17 -10.99 3.73
C ALA A 537 -28.99 -11.98 3.68
N MET A 538 -28.48 -12.40 4.85
CA MET A 538 -27.40 -13.39 4.95
C MET A 538 -27.81 -14.74 4.38
N LYS A 539 -29.00 -15.26 4.76
CA LYS A 539 -29.55 -16.50 4.19
C LYS A 539 -29.69 -16.42 2.68
N GLN A 540 -30.19 -15.30 2.15
CA GLN A 540 -30.38 -15.10 0.72
C GLN A 540 -29.05 -14.99 -0.05
N ALA A 541 -28.02 -14.38 0.55
CA ALA A 541 -26.69 -14.33 -0.03
C ALA A 541 -26.05 -15.73 -0.03
N LEU A 542 -26.09 -16.44 1.11
CA LEU A 542 -25.51 -17.78 1.23
C LEU A 542 -26.18 -18.79 0.31
N ARG A 543 -27.52 -18.79 0.24
CA ARG A 543 -28.32 -19.71 -0.59
C ARG A 543 -27.82 -19.80 -2.03
N ARG A 544 -27.45 -18.68 -2.64
CA ARG A 544 -26.97 -18.63 -4.04
C ARG A 544 -25.67 -19.40 -4.25
N GLN A 545 -24.85 -19.50 -3.20
CA GLN A 545 -23.47 -19.99 -3.29
C GLN A 545 -23.29 -21.34 -2.56
N TRP A 546 -24.17 -21.66 -1.62
CA TRP A 546 -23.98 -22.76 -0.69
C TRP A 546 -23.85 -24.12 -1.36
N TYR A 547 -24.90 -24.56 -2.08
CA TYR A 547 -24.89 -25.85 -2.75
C TYR A 547 -23.86 -25.94 -3.90
N PRO A 548 -23.71 -24.93 -4.79
CA PRO A 548 -22.66 -24.93 -5.81
C PRO A 548 -21.27 -25.15 -5.23
N THR A 549 -20.92 -24.43 -4.16
CA THR A 549 -19.61 -24.56 -3.48
C THR A 549 -19.46 -25.92 -2.83
N LEU A 550 -20.48 -26.39 -2.12
CA LEU A 550 -20.46 -27.70 -1.47
C LEU A 550 -20.25 -28.83 -2.50
N ARG A 551 -20.91 -28.75 -3.65
CA ARG A 551 -20.72 -29.68 -4.77
C ARG A 551 -19.30 -29.62 -5.33
N ALA A 552 -18.71 -28.42 -5.45
CA ALA A 552 -17.38 -28.22 -5.99
C ALA A 552 -16.27 -28.79 -5.10
N ILE A 553 -16.37 -28.63 -3.77
CA ILE A 553 -15.30 -29.05 -2.83
C ILE A 553 -15.37 -30.53 -2.41
N ARG A 554 -16.53 -31.17 -2.53
CA ARG A 554 -16.75 -32.58 -2.13
C ARG A 554 -15.80 -33.61 -2.78
N PRO A 555 -15.47 -33.54 -4.08
CA PRO A 555 -14.51 -34.47 -4.67
C PRO A 555 -13.14 -34.44 -3.97
N TYR A 556 -12.73 -33.25 -3.49
CA TYR A 556 -11.44 -33.03 -2.86
C TYR A 556 -11.42 -33.39 -1.37
N SER A 557 -12.58 -33.52 -0.71
CA SER A 557 -12.66 -33.85 0.73
C SER A 557 -12.11 -35.25 1.07
N LYS A 558 -11.81 -36.09 0.07
CA LYS A 558 -11.17 -37.39 0.25
C LYS A 558 -9.64 -37.31 0.18
N GLN A 559 -9.09 -36.20 -0.31
CA GLN A 559 -7.66 -36.02 -0.58
C GLN A 559 -6.91 -35.53 0.67
N SER A 560 -7.55 -34.71 1.50
CA SER A 560 -6.95 -34.15 2.73
C SER A 560 -7.97 -34.08 3.88
N ALA A 561 -7.48 -34.26 5.11
CA ALA A 561 -8.28 -34.10 6.33
C ALA A 561 -8.78 -32.65 6.49
N ASP A 562 -7.99 -31.67 6.10
CA ASP A 562 -8.36 -30.25 6.21
C ASP A 562 -9.47 -29.89 5.24
N LEU A 563 -9.42 -30.41 4.01
CA LEU A 563 -10.50 -30.24 3.04
C LEU A 563 -11.79 -30.95 3.47
N LYS A 564 -11.68 -32.08 4.18
CA LYS A 564 -12.83 -32.72 4.82
C LYS A 564 -13.44 -31.84 5.91
N THR A 565 -12.61 -31.24 6.75
CA THR A 565 -13.05 -30.31 7.79
C THR A 565 -13.69 -29.06 7.20
N LEU A 566 -13.07 -28.46 6.18
CA LEU A 566 -13.61 -27.30 5.47
C LEU A 566 -14.97 -27.61 4.83
N SER A 567 -15.10 -28.75 4.15
CA SER A 567 -16.36 -29.20 3.54
C SER A 567 -17.48 -29.39 4.58
N LYS A 568 -17.16 -30.01 5.72
CA LYS A 568 -18.10 -30.17 6.85
C LYS A 568 -18.53 -28.81 7.43
N THR A 569 -17.59 -27.89 7.59
CA THR A 569 -17.84 -26.57 8.17
C THR A 569 -18.69 -25.71 7.22
N TRP A 570 -18.41 -25.75 5.91
CA TRP A 570 -19.25 -25.09 4.90
C TRP A 570 -20.68 -25.65 4.86
N TYR A 571 -20.84 -26.97 5.02
CA TYR A 571 -22.16 -27.58 5.20
C TYR A 571 -22.87 -27.04 6.46
N SER A 572 -22.18 -27.07 7.60
CA SER A 572 -22.72 -26.59 8.89
C SER A 572 -23.19 -25.14 8.83
N LEU A 573 -22.41 -24.26 8.20
CA LEU A 573 -22.78 -22.86 7.96
C LEU A 573 -24.15 -22.73 7.27
N GLY A 574 -24.41 -23.47 6.19
CA GLY A 574 -25.72 -23.41 5.52
C GLY A 574 -26.85 -24.01 6.35
N SER A 575 -26.61 -25.15 7.01
CA SER A 575 -27.59 -25.75 7.91
C SER A 575 -27.95 -24.83 9.08
N SER A 576 -26.98 -24.08 9.61
CA SER A 576 -27.19 -23.09 10.68
C SER A 576 -28.09 -21.92 10.27
N LEU A 577 -28.31 -21.70 8.97
CA LEU A 577 -29.24 -20.72 8.40
C LEU A 577 -30.53 -21.37 7.87
N GLY A 578 -30.74 -22.66 8.18
CA GLY A 578 -31.89 -23.45 7.76
C GLY A 578 -31.94 -23.64 6.23
N LEU A 579 -30.79 -23.92 5.62
CA LEU A 579 -30.71 -24.43 4.25
C LEU A 579 -30.69 -25.97 4.31
N ASP A 580 -31.62 -26.61 3.60
CA ASP A 580 -31.66 -28.05 3.44
C ASP A 580 -30.94 -28.47 2.16
N GLU A 581 -30.02 -29.42 2.26
CA GLU A 581 -29.20 -29.81 1.11
C GLU A 581 -30.02 -30.39 -0.04
N LYS A 582 -31.06 -31.18 0.24
CA LYS A 582 -31.86 -31.82 -0.80
C LYS A 582 -32.69 -30.77 -1.55
N GLU A 583 -33.29 -29.84 -0.82
CA GLU A 583 -34.05 -28.73 -1.41
C GLU A 583 -33.15 -27.82 -2.25
N GLU A 584 -32.01 -27.38 -1.69
CA GLU A 584 -31.08 -26.48 -2.39
C GLU A 584 -30.42 -27.17 -3.60
N ARG A 585 -30.20 -28.49 -3.53
CA ARG A 585 -29.79 -29.29 -4.69
C ARG A 585 -30.82 -29.25 -5.80
N VAL A 586 -32.08 -29.53 -5.50
CA VAL A 586 -33.17 -29.56 -6.49
C VAL A 586 -33.34 -28.18 -7.12
N GLU A 587 -33.28 -27.12 -6.32
CA GLU A 587 -33.37 -25.75 -6.81
C GLU A 587 -32.17 -25.37 -7.68
N TYR A 588 -30.96 -25.74 -7.28
CA TYR A 588 -29.76 -25.55 -8.10
C TYR A 588 -29.83 -26.30 -9.44
N GLU A 589 -30.27 -27.57 -9.43
CA GLU A 589 -30.43 -28.37 -10.65
C GLU A 589 -31.51 -27.77 -11.58
N ARG A 590 -32.62 -27.29 -10.99
CA ARG A 590 -33.68 -26.58 -11.70
C ARG A 590 -33.17 -25.29 -12.32
N GLU A 591 -32.45 -24.46 -11.57
CA GLU A 591 -31.93 -23.18 -12.06
C GLU A 591 -30.84 -23.40 -13.11
N THR A 592 -29.95 -24.37 -12.92
CA THR A 592 -28.95 -24.76 -13.92
C THR A 592 -29.62 -25.21 -15.22
N LYS A 593 -30.69 -26.01 -15.14
CA LYS A 593 -31.48 -26.43 -16.30
C LYS A 593 -32.19 -25.25 -16.95
N ARG A 594 -32.72 -24.30 -16.17
CA ARG A 594 -33.38 -23.08 -16.65
C ARG A 594 -32.38 -22.18 -17.38
N LEU A 595 -31.24 -21.86 -16.77
CA LEU A 595 -30.18 -21.06 -17.37
C LEU A 595 -29.59 -21.73 -18.62
N GLY A 596 -29.49 -23.06 -18.63
CA GLY A 596 -29.08 -23.83 -19.81
C GLY A 596 -30.07 -23.74 -20.99
N GLN A 597 -31.29 -23.23 -20.77
CA GLN A 597 -32.32 -22.99 -21.80
C GLN A 597 -32.43 -21.51 -22.20
N LEU A 598 -31.61 -20.63 -21.64
CA LEU A 598 -31.58 -19.20 -21.92
C LEU A 598 -30.25 -18.78 -22.57
N CYS A 599 -30.28 -17.73 -23.37
CA CYS A 599 -29.07 -17.17 -23.97
C CYS A 599 -28.23 -16.45 -22.90
N ALA A 600 -26.94 -16.74 -22.83
CA ALA A 600 -26.03 -16.13 -21.86
C ALA A 600 -25.80 -14.62 -22.12
N TRP A 601 -25.92 -14.18 -23.38
CA TRP A 601 -25.77 -12.77 -23.74
C TRP A 601 -26.91 -11.91 -23.15
N LYS A 602 -26.60 -11.05 -22.19
CA LYS A 602 -27.57 -10.28 -21.39
C LYS A 602 -28.50 -9.38 -22.20
N GLU A 603 -28.03 -8.85 -23.33
CA GLU A 603 -28.84 -7.98 -24.19
C GLU A 603 -29.68 -8.76 -25.22
N CYS A 604 -29.53 -10.08 -25.30
CA CYS A 604 -30.37 -10.90 -26.16
C CYS A 604 -31.77 -11.02 -25.56
N GLN A 605 -32.82 -10.90 -26.39
CA GLN A 605 -34.19 -11.17 -25.98
C GLN A 605 -34.39 -12.59 -25.38
N TYR A 606 -33.54 -13.54 -25.77
CA TYR A 606 -33.58 -14.90 -25.25
C TYR A 606 -32.82 -15.10 -23.93
N HIS A 607 -32.27 -14.04 -23.34
CA HIS A 607 -31.69 -14.09 -21.99
C HIS A 607 -32.75 -14.31 -20.91
N THR A 608 -33.97 -13.80 -21.14
CA THR A 608 -35.09 -13.94 -20.22
C THR A 608 -36.18 -14.89 -20.75
N VAL A 609 -36.20 -15.14 -22.06
CA VAL A 609 -37.21 -15.98 -22.72
C VAL A 609 -36.55 -17.17 -23.40
N LYS A 610 -37.15 -18.35 -23.26
CA LYS A 610 -36.66 -19.55 -23.93
C LYS A 610 -36.76 -19.40 -25.46
N PRO A 611 -35.66 -19.56 -26.22
CA PRO A 611 -35.72 -19.53 -27.68
C PRO A 611 -36.43 -20.75 -28.25
N ALA A 612 -37.05 -20.59 -29.42
CA ALA A 612 -37.61 -21.69 -30.19
C ALA A 612 -36.52 -22.61 -30.76
N THR A 613 -35.34 -22.07 -31.03
CA THR A 613 -34.20 -22.81 -31.56
C THR A 613 -33.33 -23.37 -30.43
N PRO A 614 -32.71 -24.55 -30.63
CA PRO A 614 -31.77 -25.09 -29.65
C PRO A 614 -30.56 -24.18 -29.50
N LEU A 615 -30.17 -23.92 -28.23
CA LEU A 615 -29.00 -23.10 -27.92
C LEU A 615 -27.71 -23.87 -28.19
N SER A 616 -26.73 -23.20 -28.80
CA SER A 616 -25.38 -23.72 -28.93
C SER A 616 -24.60 -23.52 -27.63
N ALA A 617 -23.94 -24.57 -27.15
CA ALA A 617 -23.01 -24.44 -26.03
C ALA A 617 -21.78 -23.65 -26.46
N CYS A 618 -21.22 -22.86 -25.53
CA CYS A 618 -19.89 -22.31 -25.69
C CYS A 618 -18.91 -23.46 -25.92
N LYS A 619 -18.25 -23.48 -27.09
CA LYS A 619 -17.21 -24.48 -27.38
C LYS A 619 -16.03 -24.43 -26.40
N GLY A 620 -15.94 -23.34 -25.63
CA GLY A 620 -15.00 -23.14 -24.55
C GLY A 620 -15.40 -23.90 -23.29
N CYS A 621 -16.14 -23.23 -22.40
CA CYS A 621 -16.51 -23.78 -21.10
C CYS A 621 -17.65 -24.81 -21.13
N GLY A 622 -18.47 -24.89 -22.20
CA GLY A 622 -19.66 -25.73 -22.26
C GLY A 622 -20.83 -25.28 -21.36
N GLU A 623 -20.58 -24.36 -20.42
CA GLU A 623 -21.54 -23.85 -19.44
C GLU A 623 -22.47 -22.79 -20.06
N ALA A 624 -21.92 -21.78 -20.75
CA ALA A 624 -22.71 -20.75 -21.41
C ALA A 624 -23.40 -21.27 -22.68
N ARG A 625 -24.63 -20.82 -22.94
CA ARG A 625 -25.47 -21.25 -24.06
C ARG A 625 -25.92 -20.02 -24.86
N TYR A 626 -25.89 -20.09 -26.18
CA TYR A 626 -26.19 -18.95 -27.06
C TYR A 626 -27.22 -19.31 -28.12
N CYS A 627 -28.12 -18.38 -28.46
CA CYS A 627 -29.11 -18.61 -29.51
C CYS A 627 -28.51 -18.58 -30.93
N GLY A 628 -27.24 -18.17 -31.04
CA GLY A 628 -26.50 -18.13 -32.29
C GLY A 628 -25.09 -17.56 -32.11
N ARG A 629 -24.28 -17.64 -33.17
CA ARG A 629 -22.88 -17.18 -33.18
C ARG A 629 -22.75 -15.69 -32.89
N ALA A 630 -23.71 -14.86 -33.33
CA ALA A 630 -23.70 -13.42 -33.09
C ALA A 630 -23.70 -13.09 -31.58
N CYS A 631 -24.63 -13.68 -30.82
CA CYS A 631 -24.68 -13.50 -29.36
C CYS A 631 -23.43 -14.03 -28.67
N GLN A 632 -22.87 -15.16 -29.13
CA GLN A 632 -21.62 -15.67 -28.60
C GLN A 632 -20.46 -14.69 -28.80
N VAL A 633 -20.33 -14.08 -29.98
CA VAL A 633 -19.26 -13.10 -30.27
C VAL A 633 -19.44 -11.82 -29.46
N LEU A 634 -20.68 -11.36 -29.27
CA LEU A 634 -20.97 -10.19 -28.44
C LEU A 634 -20.65 -10.46 -26.97
N ASP A 635 -21.11 -11.58 -26.40
CA ASP A 635 -20.81 -11.94 -25.02
C ASP A 635 -19.31 -12.15 -24.79
N TRP A 636 -18.63 -12.74 -25.78
CA TRP A 636 -17.18 -12.89 -25.79
C TRP A 636 -16.45 -11.56 -25.62
N LYS A 637 -16.83 -10.55 -26.41
CA LYS A 637 -16.24 -9.20 -26.35
C LYS A 637 -16.59 -8.46 -25.06
N ASN A 638 -17.76 -8.76 -24.47
CA ASN A 638 -18.29 -8.08 -23.28
C ASN A 638 -18.00 -8.82 -21.96
N GLY A 639 -16.97 -9.66 -21.93
CA GLY A 639 -16.42 -10.21 -20.69
C GLY A 639 -16.43 -11.73 -20.59
N HIS A 640 -17.18 -12.46 -21.42
CA HIS A 640 -17.16 -13.93 -21.36
C HIS A 640 -15.76 -14.51 -21.62
N LYS A 641 -14.94 -13.82 -22.43
CA LYS A 641 -13.53 -14.18 -22.66
C LYS A 641 -12.75 -14.32 -21.33
N LEU A 642 -13.06 -13.51 -20.33
CA LEU A 642 -12.35 -13.48 -19.04
C LEU A 642 -12.71 -14.68 -18.14
N VAL A 643 -13.92 -15.24 -18.29
CA VAL A 643 -14.44 -16.33 -17.44
C VAL A 643 -14.44 -17.70 -18.13
N CYS A 644 -14.13 -17.77 -19.43
CA CYS A 644 -14.20 -18.99 -20.20
C CYS A 644 -13.00 -19.93 -19.95
N LYS A 645 -13.21 -20.97 -19.13
CA LYS A 645 -12.20 -21.97 -18.70
C LYS A 645 -11.31 -22.58 -19.80
N ARG A 646 -11.80 -22.80 -21.03
CA ARG A 646 -10.99 -23.45 -22.10
C ARG A 646 -9.70 -22.69 -22.47
N LEU A 647 -9.68 -21.37 -22.35
CA LEU A 647 -8.45 -20.60 -22.62
C LEU A 647 -7.46 -20.64 -21.46
N LYS A 648 -7.88 -21.12 -20.28
CA LYS A 648 -7.08 -21.15 -19.06
C LYS A 648 -6.21 -22.42 -18.97
N ASP A 649 -6.73 -23.58 -19.40
CA ASP A 649 -6.14 -24.88 -18.99
C ASP A 649 -5.30 -25.59 -20.06
N THR A 650 -5.28 -25.13 -21.32
CA THR A 650 -4.45 -25.78 -22.36
C THR A 650 -3.86 -24.77 -23.33
N ALA A 651 -2.57 -24.44 -23.16
CA ALA A 651 -1.75 -24.00 -24.28
C ALA A 651 -1.92 -25.04 -25.39
N HIS A 652 -2.46 -24.61 -26.53
CA HIS A 652 -2.86 -25.48 -27.62
C HIS A 652 -1.59 -26.14 -28.16
N THR A 653 -1.25 -27.35 -27.69
CA THR A 653 -0.28 -28.20 -28.38
C THR A 653 -0.95 -28.56 -29.71
N PRO A 654 -0.44 -28.06 -30.86
CA PRO A 654 -1.03 -28.40 -32.13
C PRO A 654 -0.93 -29.92 -32.28
N LYS A 655 -2.07 -30.58 -32.51
CA LYS A 655 -2.06 -31.98 -32.94
C LYS A 655 -1.33 -32.03 -34.28
N LYS A 656 -0.11 -32.60 -34.27
CA LYS A 656 0.59 -33.01 -35.48
C LYS A 656 -0.15 -34.16 -36.15
#